data_AF-A0A8B9EJ12-F1
#
_entry.id   AF-A0A8B9EJ12-F1
#
_cell.length_a   1.000
_cell.length_b   1.000
_cell.length_c   1.000
_cell.angle_alpha   90.00
_cell.angle_beta   90.00
_cell.angle_gamma   90.00
#
_symmetry.space_group_name_H-M   'P 1'
#
loop_
_entity.id
_entity.type
_entity.pdbx_description
1 polymer ?
#
loop_
_entity_poly.entity_id
_entity_poly.type
_entity_poly.pdbx_seq_one_letter_code
_entity_poly.pdbx_strand_id
1 'polypeptide(L)'
;MAEALGLFTGIGLSEAKARETLRNAALSAQLRRAVLQARGALGSGLDKATGALLYNAAARLRDPGRLAFLVAYIGRGDIRSDLQLGGAARPGGPGGPYGEIWGVEAVISRHREELLAERYRFNMGLLMGEARSRLQWADGKSIKNEVDLQVLHLLGPKTEADLEKKPKATKARPVQEEKQKAPVVENGEGLCQPTKSLLEQLRGEALKFHKPGENYKTEGYVVTPNTMALLKQHLAVTGGQVRTRFPPEPNGILHIGHAKAINFNFGYAKANGGVCFLRYDDTNPEKEEEKYFTAIREMVEWLGYQPYAVTHASDYFDQLYAWALELIRRGQAYVCHQKVEEIKGHNPPPSPWRDRPAEESLLLFEDMRKGKFGEGEATLRMKLVMEDGKMDPVAYRVKFTPHHRTGDKWCIYPTYDYTHCLCDSIEHITHSLCTKEFQARRSSYFWLCNALDVYCPVQWEYGRLNLLYTVVSKRKIIRLVETGAVRDWDDPRLFTLTALRRRGFPPEAINNFCARVGVTVAQATMEPHLLEACVREVLNEQAPRAMAVLEPLKVTITNFPAPEVRRRPTSGRCWEGEPPVGLRHAGYVIAVQNVIKNASGRVMELEVTCTKSEAAEKPKAFIHWVSEPLTCEVRLYERL
;
A
#
# COMPACT_ATOMS: atom_id res chain seq x y z
N MET A 1 13.66 2.20 54.88
CA MET A 1 14.67 1.78 53.87
C MET A 1 14.27 0.52 53.10
N ALA A 2 13.80 -0.55 53.77
CA ALA A 2 13.41 -1.80 53.09
C ALA A 2 12.30 -1.63 52.04
N GLU A 3 11.28 -0.81 52.32
CA GLU A 3 10.17 -0.54 51.39
C GLU A 3 10.63 0.18 50.09
N ALA A 4 11.52 1.18 50.21
CA ALA A 4 12.04 1.91 49.07
C ALA A 4 13.03 1.07 48.24
N LEU A 5 13.78 0.17 48.89
CA LEU A 5 14.64 -0.79 48.21
C LEU A 5 13.81 -1.76 47.36
N GLY A 6 12.71 -2.31 47.90
CA GLY A 6 11.79 -3.17 47.17
C GLY A 6 11.07 -2.47 46.01
N LEU A 7 10.79 -1.16 46.16
CA LEU A 7 10.17 -0.35 45.12
C LEU A 7 11.12 -0.11 43.94
N PHE A 8 12.40 0.12 44.20
CA PHE A 8 13.42 0.35 43.16
C PHE A 8 13.85 -0.94 42.45
N THR A 9 13.97 -2.06 43.17
CA THR A 9 14.21 -3.36 42.53
C THR A 9 12.99 -3.83 41.73
N GLY A 10 11.78 -3.51 42.19
CA GLY A 10 10.52 -3.81 41.50
C GLY A 10 10.34 -3.10 40.15
N ILE A 11 11.06 -2.01 39.88
CA ILE A 11 11.10 -1.35 38.56
C ILE A 11 12.31 -1.79 37.71
N GLY A 12 13.07 -2.79 38.15
CA GLY A 12 14.17 -3.38 37.38
C GLY A 12 15.58 -2.84 37.67
N LEU A 13 15.78 -2.02 38.72
CA LEU A 13 17.12 -1.62 39.14
C LEU A 13 17.84 -2.79 39.85
N SER A 14 19.13 -2.95 39.59
CA SER A 14 19.96 -3.90 40.35
C SER A 14 20.04 -3.49 41.82
N GLU A 15 20.19 -4.46 42.72
CA GLU A 15 20.23 -4.18 44.17
C GLU A 15 21.37 -3.22 44.54
N ALA A 16 22.52 -3.34 43.87
CA ALA A 16 23.66 -2.43 44.01
C ALA A 16 23.28 -0.98 43.62
N LYS A 17 22.62 -0.80 42.47
CA LYS A 17 22.21 0.53 41.99
C LYS A 17 21.06 1.12 42.82
N ALA A 18 20.17 0.29 43.32
CA ALA A 18 19.09 0.72 44.23
C ALA A 18 19.66 1.23 45.57
N ARG A 19 20.65 0.52 46.16
CA ARG A 19 21.34 0.98 47.38
C ARG A 19 22.13 2.28 47.16
N GLU A 20 22.78 2.44 46.01
CA GLU A 20 23.45 3.69 45.62
C GLU A 20 22.45 4.85 45.49
N THR A 21 21.32 4.60 44.83
CA THR A 21 20.25 5.60 44.63
C THR A 21 19.62 6.02 45.96
N LEU A 22 19.46 5.10 46.92
CA LEU A 22 18.96 5.40 48.26
C LEU A 22 19.88 6.31 49.08
N ARG A 23 21.19 6.35 48.77
CA ARG A 23 22.13 7.29 49.42
C ARG A 23 21.91 8.73 48.94
N ASN A 24 21.34 8.93 47.75
CA ASN A 24 20.99 10.24 47.23
C ASN A 24 19.54 10.58 47.60
N ALA A 25 19.34 11.34 48.68
CA ALA A 25 18.01 11.65 49.21
C ALA A 25 17.09 12.38 48.20
N ALA A 26 17.65 13.29 47.39
CA ALA A 26 16.89 14.06 46.40
C ALA A 26 16.40 13.17 45.24
N LEU A 27 17.31 12.38 44.67
CA LEU A 27 16.99 11.44 43.58
C LEU A 27 16.02 10.35 44.05
N SER A 28 16.25 9.82 45.26
CA SER A 28 15.38 8.80 45.87
C SER A 28 13.95 9.32 46.06
N ALA A 29 13.77 10.56 46.53
CA ALA A 29 12.46 11.17 46.69
C ALA A 29 11.75 11.40 45.34
N GLN A 30 12.47 11.90 44.33
CA GLN A 30 11.92 12.12 42.98
C GLN A 30 11.52 10.81 42.31
N LEU A 31 12.37 9.78 42.39
CA LEU A 31 12.10 8.46 41.81
C LEU A 31 10.92 7.79 42.49
N ARG A 32 10.82 7.86 43.82
CA ARG A 32 9.66 7.32 44.56
C ARG A 32 8.36 7.98 44.11
N ARG A 33 8.37 9.31 43.93
CA ARG A 33 7.21 10.06 43.43
C ARG A 33 6.84 9.66 42.00
N ALA A 34 7.81 9.53 41.10
CA ALA A 34 7.59 9.13 39.72
C ALA A 34 6.99 7.72 39.60
N VAL A 35 7.50 6.76 40.37
CA VAL A 35 7.02 5.37 40.35
C VAL A 35 5.61 5.25 40.93
N LEU A 36 5.31 5.94 42.04
CA LEU A 36 3.97 5.94 42.63
C LEU A 36 2.93 6.55 41.67
N GLN A 37 3.30 7.63 40.98
CA GLN A 37 2.44 8.25 39.99
C GLN A 37 2.23 7.37 38.75
N ALA A 38 3.27 6.70 38.25
CA ALA A 38 3.17 5.76 37.14
C ALA A 38 2.26 4.56 37.50
N ARG A 39 2.39 4.01 38.71
CA ARG A 39 1.52 2.93 39.21
C ARG A 39 0.06 3.36 39.33
N GLY A 40 -0.20 4.61 39.73
CA GLY A 40 -1.55 5.15 39.79
C GLY A 40 -2.24 5.26 38.42
N ALA A 41 -1.46 5.46 37.35
CA ALA A 41 -1.98 5.61 35.98
C ALA A 41 -2.09 4.28 35.21
N LEU A 42 -1.26 3.27 35.52
CA LEU A 42 -1.13 2.04 34.74
C LEU A 42 -1.50 0.74 35.49
N GLY A 43 -1.76 0.82 36.80
CA GLY A 43 -1.93 -0.37 37.63
C GLY A 43 -0.61 -0.95 38.16
N SER A 44 -0.69 -2.08 38.87
CA SER A 44 0.36 -2.58 39.77
C SER A 44 1.62 -3.15 39.11
N GLY A 45 1.63 -3.40 37.79
CA GLY A 45 2.76 -3.99 37.07
C GLY A 45 3.44 -3.00 36.12
N LEU A 46 4.52 -2.37 36.56
CA LEU A 46 5.42 -1.62 35.66
C LEU A 46 6.47 -2.59 35.09
N ASP A 47 6.62 -2.63 33.77
CA ASP A 47 7.67 -3.40 33.11
C ASP A 47 9.06 -2.77 33.34
N LYS A 48 10.11 -3.59 33.21
CA LYS A 48 11.49 -3.17 33.51
C LYS A 48 11.99 -2.05 32.58
N ALA A 49 11.48 -1.95 31.34
CA ALA A 49 11.90 -0.91 30.39
C ALA A 49 11.30 0.46 30.79
N THR A 50 10.01 0.50 31.13
CA THR A 50 9.37 1.69 31.70
C THR A 50 10.03 2.13 33.01
N GLY A 51 10.41 1.17 33.86
CA GLY A 51 11.15 1.44 35.09
C GLY A 51 12.50 2.12 34.87
N ALA A 52 13.26 1.70 33.85
CA ALA A 52 14.52 2.34 33.47
C ALA A 52 14.31 3.78 32.95
N LEU A 53 13.24 4.03 32.20
CA LEU A 53 12.89 5.37 31.72
C LEU A 53 12.48 6.30 32.87
N LEU A 54 11.71 5.80 33.84
CA LEU A 54 11.35 6.55 35.05
C LEU A 54 12.59 6.90 35.89
N TYR A 55 13.55 5.98 35.99
CA TYR A 55 14.84 6.24 36.63
C TYR A 55 15.61 7.37 35.94
N ASN A 56 15.76 7.28 34.61
CA ASN A 56 16.47 8.30 33.84
C ASN A 56 15.75 9.66 33.86
N ALA A 57 14.41 9.66 33.94
CA ALA A 57 13.62 10.88 34.07
C ALA A 57 13.88 11.56 35.42
N ALA A 58 13.84 10.78 36.51
CA ALA A 58 14.13 11.28 37.85
C ALA A 58 15.59 11.75 38.00
N ALA A 59 16.55 11.08 37.35
CA ALA A 59 17.96 11.43 37.41
C ALA A 59 18.35 12.70 36.62
N ARG A 60 17.61 13.02 35.54
CA ARG A 60 17.96 14.10 34.62
C ARG A 60 17.15 15.39 34.82
N LEU A 61 15.96 15.31 35.40
CA LEU A 61 15.11 16.50 35.57
C LEU A 61 15.53 17.37 36.75
N ARG A 62 15.81 18.63 36.46
CA ARG A 62 16.03 19.70 37.46
C ARG A 62 14.74 20.41 37.88
N ASP A 63 13.68 20.33 37.07
CA ASP A 63 12.38 20.95 37.34
C ASP A 63 11.36 19.90 37.85
N PRO A 64 10.95 19.95 39.13
CA PRO A 64 9.99 19.02 39.71
C PRO A 64 8.59 19.11 39.09
N GLY A 65 8.21 20.25 38.50
CA GLY A 65 6.87 20.49 37.94
C GLY A 65 6.60 19.68 36.66
N ARG A 66 7.65 19.42 35.86
CA ARG A 66 7.57 18.66 34.60
C ARG A 66 7.65 17.14 34.78
N LEU A 67 8.09 16.67 35.94
CA LEU A 67 8.20 15.23 36.22
C LEU A 67 6.83 14.55 36.11
N ALA A 68 5.78 15.17 36.64
CA ALA A 68 4.43 14.63 36.59
C ALA A 68 3.89 14.48 35.16
N PHE A 69 4.23 15.42 34.28
CA PHE A 69 3.89 15.38 32.87
C PHE A 69 4.61 14.24 32.16
N LEU A 70 5.95 14.15 32.29
CA LEU A 70 6.74 13.11 31.62
C LEU A 70 6.38 11.70 32.09
N VAL A 71 6.08 11.52 33.37
CA VAL A 71 5.62 10.23 33.92
C VAL A 71 4.31 9.79 33.27
N ALA A 72 3.39 10.70 32.96
CA ALA A 72 2.14 10.38 32.28
C ALA A 72 2.35 9.97 30.80
N TYR A 73 3.36 10.51 30.12
CA TYR A 73 3.70 10.15 28.73
C TYR A 73 4.51 8.85 28.65
N ILE A 74 5.43 8.64 29.59
CA ILE A 74 6.12 7.36 29.76
C ILE A 74 5.09 6.27 30.09
N GLY A 75 4.14 6.58 30.98
CA GLY A 75 3.09 5.64 31.36
C GLY A 75 2.18 5.26 30.19
N ARG A 76 1.71 6.23 29.40
CA ARG A 76 0.89 5.96 28.19
C ARG A 76 1.64 5.25 27.06
N GLY A 77 2.97 5.10 27.18
CA GLY A 77 3.81 4.51 26.15
C GLY A 77 4.09 5.47 24.99
N ASP A 78 3.94 6.77 25.17
CA ASP A 78 4.29 7.79 24.17
C ASP A 78 5.82 8.04 24.14
N ILE A 79 6.49 7.82 25.27
CA ILE A 79 7.96 7.85 25.41
C ILE A 79 8.45 6.43 25.70
N ARG A 80 9.13 5.82 24.74
CA ARG A 80 9.61 4.42 24.80
C ARG A 80 11.13 4.29 24.77
N SER A 81 11.87 5.40 24.62
CA SER A 81 13.33 5.39 24.54
C SER A 81 13.96 6.55 25.34
N ASP A 82 15.21 6.35 25.75
CA ASP A 82 15.98 7.34 26.50
C ASP A 82 16.25 8.63 25.69
N LEU A 83 16.27 8.53 24.36
CA LEU A 83 16.38 9.65 23.42
C LEU A 83 15.09 10.49 23.37
N GLN A 84 13.93 9.84 23.28
CA GLN A 84 12.62 10.53 23.37
C GLN A 84 12.46 11.23 24.72
N LEU A 85 12.94 10.61 25.80
CA LEU A 85 12.97 11.23 27.13
C LEU A 85 13.90 12.45 27.19
N GLY A 86 15.11 12.33 26.62
CA GLY A 86 16.07 13.44 26.50
C GLY A 86 15.54 14.61 25.68
N GLY A 87 14.70 14.32 24.66
CA GLY A 87 13.98 15.30 23.85
C GLY A 87 12.82 15.96 24.61
N ALA A 88 11.94 15.16 25.23
CA ALA A 88 10.77 15.65 25.95
C ALA A 88 11.11 16.46 27.22
N ALA A 89 12.31 16.29 27.77
CA ALA A 89 12.82 17.13 28.84
C ALA A 89 13.10 18.60 28.39
N ARG A 90 13.19 18.86 27.08
CA ARG A 90 13.38 20.21 26.49
C ARG A 90 12.02 20.81 26.08
N PRO A 91 11.83 22.14 26.13
CA PRO A 91 10.56 22.76 25.73
C PRO A 91 10.28 22.57 24.22
N GLY A 92 9.14 21.95 23.86
CA GLY A 92 8.51 22.03 22.52
C GLY A 92 8.45 20.75 21.65
N GLY A 93 7.66 19.72 22.00
CA GLY A 93 7.36 18.57 21.11
C GLY A 93 5.86 18.22 21.08
N PRO A 94 5.33 17.45 20.09
CA PRO A 94 5.98 16.31 19.39
C PRO A 94 5.91 16.32 17.83
N GLY A 95 6.78 15.56 17.15
CA GLY A 95 6.76 15.30 15.70
C GLY A 95 6.82 13.79 15.36
N GLY A 96 6.00 13.35 14.40
CA GLY A 96 5.78 11.94 14.05
C GLY A 96 6.66 11.38 12.90
N PRO A 97 6.46 10.10 12.54
CA PRO A 97 7.36 9.30 11.69
C PRO A 97 7.42 9.69 10.20
N TYR A 98 6.49 10.51 9.69
CA TYR A 98 6.53 10.98 8.30
C TYR A 98 7.54 12.12 8.06
N GLY A 99 8.04 12.77 9.12
CA GLY A 99 9.02 13.86 8.98
C GLY A 99 10.40 13.37 8.54
N GLU A 100 10.78 12.14 8.89
CA GLU A 100 12.15 11.65 8.73
C GLU A 100 12.56 11.47 7.26
N ILE A 101 11.67 10.87 6.46
CA ILE A 101 11.92 10.58 5.03
C ILE A 101 12.03 11.89 4.24
N TRP A 102 11.05 12.78 4.39
CA TRP A 102 11.02 14.08 3.71
C TRP A 102 12.15 15.01 4.17
N GLY A 103 12.51 14.94 5.45
CA GLY A 103 13.62 15.71 6.01
C GLY A 103 14.97 15.32 5.44
N VAL A 104 15.21 14.02 5.22
CA VAL A 104 16.43 13.51 4.57
C VAL A 104 16.43 13.80 3.08
N GLU A 105 15.29 13.60 2.39
CA GLU A 105 15.15 13.86 0.96
C GLU A 105 15.44 15.33 0.60
N ALA A 106 14.96 16.27 1.42
CA ALA A 106 15.23 17.69 1.25
C ALA A 106 16.72 18.05 1.42
N VAL A 107 17.45 17.31 2.27
CA VAL A 107 18.90 17.51 2.48
C VAL A 107 19.69 16.93 1.30
N ILE A 108 19.33 15.74 0.83
CA ILE A 108 19.98 15.10 -0.33
C ILE A 108 19.74 15.91 -1.60
N SER A 109 18.52 16.43 -1.81
CA SER A 109 18.19 17.27 -2.95
C SER A 109 19.04 18.54 -3.03
N ARG A 110 19.43 19.11 -1.87
CA ARG A 110 20.28 20.29 -1.80
C ARG A 110 21.73 20.03 -2.24
N HIS A 111 22.22 18.83 -1.96
CA HIS A 111 23.59 18.40 -2.27
C HIS A 111 23.67 17.49 -3.51
N ARG A 112 22.60 17.44 -4.31
CA ARG A 112 22.44 16.46 -5.40
C ARG A 112 23.54 16.54 -6.45
N GLU A 113 23.91 17.74 -6.87
CA GLU A 113 24.95 17.95 -7.90
C GLU A 113 26.34 17.50 -7.40
N GLU A 114 26.69 17.88 -6.18
CA GLU A 114 27.94 17.48 -5.52
C GLU A 114 27.99 15.96 -5.26
N LEU A 115 26.86 15.36 -4.86
CA LEU A 115 26.73 13.92 -4.68
C LEU A 115 26.90 13.15 -5.99
N LEU A 116 26.33 13.63 -7.10
CA LEU A 116 26.50 13.00 -8.41
C LEU A 116 27.94 13.14 -8.92
N ALA A 117 28.62 14.25 -8.63
CA ALA A 117 30.01 14.49 -9.04
C ALA A 117 31.04 13.70 -8.21
N GLU A 118 30.92 13.70 -6.88
CA GLU A 118 31.87 13.03 -5.98
C GLU A 118 31.47 11.58 -5.63
N ARG A 119 30.26 11.15 -5.98
CA ARG A 119 29.68 9.84 -5.63
C ARG A 119 29.90 9.50 -4.15
N TYR A 120 30.49 8.34 -3.84
CA TYR A 120 30.74 7.88 -2.48
C TYR A 120 31.97 8.52 -1.82
N ARG A 121 32.70 9.39 -2.53
CA ARG A 121 33.80 10.19 -1.96
C ARG A 121 33.29 11.44 -1.24
N PHE A 122 32.02 11.81 -1.44
CA PHE A 122 31.35 12.91 -0.75
C PHE A 122 31.31 12.68 0.77
N ASN A 123 31.42 13.75 1.55
CA ASN A 123 31.35 13.67 3.01
C ASN A 123 29.92 13.44 3.50
N MET A 124 29.53 12.16 3.61
CA MET A 124 28.21 11.75 4.13
C MET A 124 27.92 12.25 5.56
N GLY A 125 28.96 12.67 6.31
CA GLY A 125 28.81 13.32 7.62
C GLY A 125 28.05 14.65 7.56
N LEU A 126 28.16 15.39 6.45
CA LEU A 126 27.41 16.62 6.22
C LEU A 126 25.91 16.36 6.11
N LEU A 127 25.52 15.34 5.32
CA LEU A 127 24.11 14.95 5.17
C LEU A 127 23.51 14.51 6.50
N MET A 128 24.24 13.69 7.26
CA MET A 128 23.81 13.25 8.60
C MET A 128 23.71 14.42 9.58
N GLY A 129 24.63 15.38 9.52
CA GLY A 129 24.62 16.57 10.37
C GLY A 129 23.43 17.49 10.07
N GLU A 130 23.20 17.80 8.80
CA GLU A 130 22.06 18.61 8.35
C GLU A 130 20.73 17.91 8.62
N ALA A 131 20.61 16.61 8.33
CA ALA A 131 19.41 15.83 8.62
C ALA A 131 19.10 15.81 10.13
N ARG A 132 20.11 15.62 11.00
CA ARG A 132 19.92 15.72 12.46
C ARG A 132 19.53 17.11 12.94
N SER A 133 20.04 18.16 12.30
CA SER A 133 19.69 19.54 12.65
C SER A 133 18.21 19.85 12.37
N ARG A 134 17.66 19.27 11.30
CA ARG A 134 16.25 19.40 10.89
C ARG A 134 15.33 18.44 11.64
N LEU A 135 15.79 17.21 11.84
CA LEU A 135 15.06 16.12 12.49
C LEU A 135 15.61 15.89 13.90
N GLN A 136 15.46 16.90 14.75
CA GLN A 136 16.03 16.89 16.11
C GLN A 136 15.49 15.77 17.00
N TRP A 137 14.37 15.17 16.61
CA TRP A 137 13.64 14.13 17.35
C TRP A 137 13.82 12.71 16.78
N ALA A 138 14.45 12.58 15.61
CA ALA A 138 14.56 11.32 14.88
C ALA A 138 15.77 10.49 15.37
N ASP A 139 15.63 9.16 15.37
CA ASP A 139 16.71 8.28 15.80
C ASP A 139 17.92 8.39 14.86
N GLY A 140 19.11 8.55 15.44
CA GLY A 140 20.34 8.74 14.69
C GLY A 140 20.71 7.54 13.82
N LYS A 141 20.25 6.33 14.17
CA LYS A 141 20.41 5.13 13.34
C LYS A 141 19.39 5.11 12.20
N SER A 142 18.12 5.47 12.45
CA SER A 142 17.12 5.64 11.40
C SER A 142 17.52 6.68 10.35
N ILE A 143 17.97 7.87 10.77
CA ILE A 143 18.48 8.91 9.85
C ILE A 143 19.64 8.37 9.02
N LYS A 144 20.59 7.66 9.65
CA LYS A 144 21.73 7.09 8.95
C LYS A 144 21.27 6.07 7.90
N ASN A 145 20.39 5.15 8.28
CA ASN A 145 19.88 4.13 7.36
C ASN A 145 19.15 4.76 6.17
N GLU A 146 18.34 5.80 6.42
CA GLU A 146 17.60 6.52 5.37
C GLU A 146 18.55 7.29 4.44
N VAL A 147 19.55 7.98 4.98
CA VAL A 147 20.60 8.65 4.20
C VAL A 147 21.36 7.62 3.35
N ASP A 148 21.82 6.52 3.96
CA ASP A 148 22.57 5.47 3.25
C ASP A 148 21.72 4.87 2.11
N LEU A 149 20.41 4.69 2.34
CA LEU A 149 19.47 4.14 1.36
C LEU A 149 19.17 5.12 0.21
N GLN A 150 18.82 6.37 0.50
CA GLN A 150 18.54 7.37 -0.53
C GLN A 150 19.79 7.72 -1.35
N VAL A 151 20.97 7.76 -0.72
CA VAL A 151 22.25 7.91 -1.43
C VAL A 151 22.52 6.70 -2.32
N LEU A 152 22.25 5.48 -1.86
CA LEU A 152 22.34 4.28 -2.67
C LEU A 152 21.38 4.33 -3.88
N HIS A 153 20.14 4.79 -3.69
CA HIS A 153 19.18 4.97 -4.77
C HIS A 153 19.64 6.02 -5.79
N LEU A 154 20.24 7.12 -5.34
CA LEU A 154 20.73 8.19 -6.21
C LEU A 154 22.00 7.80 -6.98
N LEU A 155 22.97 7.15 -6.32
CA LEU A 155 24.29 6.89 -6.90
C LEU A 155 24.44 5.50 -7.52
N GLY A 156 23.57 4.54 -7.16
CA GLY A 156 23.74 3.13 -7.49
C GLY A 156 24.84 2.46 -6.67
N PRO A 157 25.23 1.21 -6.99
CA PRO A 157 26.19 0.44 -6.20
C PRO A 157 27.58 1.10 -6.13
N LYS A 158 28.31 0.81 -5.04
CA LYS A 158 29.72 1.22 -4.87
C LYS A 158 30.60 0.51 -5.89
N THR A 159 31.36 1.27 -6.66
CA THR A 159 32.33 0.77 -7.64
C THR A 159 33.75 0.73 -7.06
N GLU A 160 34.69 0.05 -7.70
CA GLU A 160 36.09 0.02 -7.24
C GLU A 160 36.75 1.40 -7.26
N ALA A 161 36.38 2.26 -8.22
CA ALA A 161 36.82 3.66 -8.27
C ALA A 161 36.38 4.46 -7.04
N ASP A 162 35.24 4.13 -6.43
CA ASP A 162 34.76 4.77 -5.21
C ASP A 162 35.61 4.40 -3.96
N LEU A 163 36.39 3.32 -4.03
CA LEU A 163 37.23 2.82 -2.92
C LEU A 163 38.65 3.40 -2.90
N GLU A 164 39.05 4.11 -3.96
CA GLU A 164 40.32 4.84 -4.01
C GLU A 164 40.30 6.01 -3.02
N LYS A 165 41.21 5.98 -2.03
CA LYS A 165 41.26 6.98 -0.96
C LYS A 165 41.79 8.32 -1.49
N LYS A 166 41.08 9.43 -1.24
CA LYS A 166 41.70 10.77 -1.16
C LYS A 166 42.83 10.72 -0.11
N PRO A 167 44.00 11.37 -0.34
CA PRO A 167 45.10 11.37 0.62
C PRO A 167 44.64 11.98 1.95
N LYS A 168 44.80 11.24 3.06
CA LYS A 168 44.30 11.62 4.40
C LYS A 168 45.39 12.24 5.27
N ALA A 169 45.07 13.38 5.91
CA ALA A 169 45.71 13.84 7.13
C ALA A 169 45.22 13.03 8.37
N THR A 170 46.05 12.97 9.41
CA THR A 170 46.17 11.87 10.39
C THR A 170 45.46 12.06 11.75
N LYS A 171 45.27 10.90 12.44
CA LYS A 171 45.01 10.62 13.90
C LYS A 171 43.54 10.64 14.40
N ALA A 172 43.07 9.79 15.34
CA ALA A 172 43.54 8.57 16.03
C ALA A 172 42.32 7.80 16.66
N ARG A 173 42.51 6.54 17.10
CA ARG A 173 41.51 5.54 17.61
C ARG A 173 41.51 5.43 19.16
N PRO A 174 40.47 4.86 19.84
CA PRO A 174 40.50 3.43 20.27
C PRO A 174 39.10 2.71 20.32
N VAL A 175 38.94 1.45 19.87
CA VAL A 175 39.01 0.08 20.50
C VAL A 175 37.61 -0.53 20.82
N GLN A 176 37.44 -1.81 20.48
CA GLN A 176 36.23 -2.66 20.38
C GLN A 176 35.88 -3.41 21.69
N GLU A 177 34.66 -3.95 21.78
CA GLU A 177 34.37 -5.25 22.42
C GLU A 177 33.14 -5.96 21.80
N GLU A 178 33.28 -7.27 21.55
CA GLU A 178 32.25 -8.21 21.04
C GLU A 178 31.42 -8.82 22.18
N LYS A 179 30.18 -9.30 21.90
CA LYS A 179 29.59 -10.47 22.59
C LYS A 179 28.40 -11.10 21.83
N GLN A 180 28.27 -12.41 22.07
CA GLN A 180 27.57 -13.47 21.32
C GLN A 180 26.05 -13.61 21.58
N LYS A 181 25.40 -14.42 20.73
CA LYS A 181 23.96 -14.84 20.68
C LYS A 181 23.47 -15.69 21.87
N ALA A 182 22.14 -15.69 22.10
CA ALA A 182 21.33 -16.89 22.43
C ALA A 182 19.82 -16.66 22.13
N PRO A 183 19.00 -17.72 21.91
CA PRO A 183 17.66 -17.64 21.32
C PRO A 183 16.53 -17.61 22.36
N VAL A 184 15.31 -17.26 21.93
CA VAL A 184 14.07 -17.49 22.71
C VAL A 184 13.07 -18.21 21.81
N VAL A 185 12.57 -19.33 22.33
CA VAL A 185 11.44 -20.12 21.84
C VAL A 185 10.29 -19.82 22.79
N GLU A 186 9.07 -19.59 22.29
CA GLU A 186 7.86 -19.94 23.04
C GLU A 186 6.65 -20.15 22.13
N ASN A 187 5.97 -21.27 22.37
CA ASN A 187 4.69 -21.69 21.81
C ASN A 187 3.54 -21.09 22.64
N GLY A 188 2.35 -20.94 22.06
CA GLY A 188 1.13 -20.71 22.84
C GLY A 188 -0.08 -20.29 22.01
N GLU A 189 -1.05 -21.19 21.96
CA GLU A 189 -2.33 -21.15 21.23
C GLU A 189 -3.37 -20.20 21.87
N GLY A 190 -4.43 -19.83 21.13
CA GLY A 190 -5.71 -19.41 21.74
C GLY A 190 -6.47 -18.25 21.07
N LEU A 191 -7.36 -18.61 20.14
CA LEU A 191 -8.71 -18.08 19.80
C LEU A 191 -9.09 -16.58 19.95
N CYS A 192 -9.77 -16.11 18.89
CA CYS A 192 -10.54 -14.85 18.72
C CYS A 192 -9.76 -13.53 18.86
N GLN A 193 -9.15 -13.07 17.77
CA GLN A 193 -8.54 -11.74 17.69
C GLN A 193 -9.31 -10.79 16.75
N PRO A 194 -9.41 -9.50 17.08
CA PRO A 194 -9.83 -8.47 16.14
C PRO A 194 -8.86 -8.46 14.94
N THR A 195 -9.39 -8.23 13.74
CA THR A 195 -8.58 -8.24 12.50
C THR A 195 -7.39 -7.28 12.65
N LYS A 196 -6.17 -7.83 12.64
CA LYS A 196 -4.90 -7.07 12.66
C LYS A 196 -4.88 -6.05 11.53
N SER A 197 -4.16 -4.94 11.71
CA SER A 197 -4.05 -3.92 10.66
C SER A 197 -3.42 -4.51 9.39
N LEU A 198 -3.78 -3.98 8.22
CA LEU A 198 -3.27 -4.46 6.92
C LEU A 198 -1.75 -4.56 6.91
N LEU A 199 -1.06 -3.57 7.47
CA LEU A 199 0.40 -3.53 7.53
C LEU A 199 0.99 -4.63 8.43
N GLU A 200 0.31 -4.99 9.52
CA GLU A 200 0.75 -6.10 10.39
C GLU A 200 0.55 -7.46 9.73
N GLN A 201 -0.54 -7.63 8.97
CA GLN A 201 -0.76 -8.84 8.16
C GLN A 201 0.29 -9.00 7.06
N LEU A 202 0.78 -7.89 6.51
CA LEU A 202 1.75 -7.87 5.41
C LEU A 202 3.22 -7.85 5.85
N ARG A 203 3.52 -7.92 7.16
CA ARG A 203 4.91 -8.11 7.62
C ARG A 203 5.42 -9.48 7.17
N GLY A 204 6.63 -9.53 6.60
CA GLY A 204 7.20 -10.75 6.00
C GLY A 204 7.24 -11.97 6.94
N GLU A 205 7.35 -11.74 8.24
CA GLU A 205 7.31 -12.79 9.28
C GLU A 205 5.94 -13.47 9.38
N ALA A 206 4.84 -12.75 9.14
CA ALA A 206 3.48 -13.28 9.16
C ALA A 206 3.16 -14.12 7.91
N LEU A 207 3.73 -13.77 6.76
CA LEU A 207 3.52 -14.44 5.47
C LEU A 207 4.54 -15.55 5.17
N LYS A 208 5.54 -15.75 6.04
CA LYS A 208 6.68 -16.68 5.84
C LYS A 208 7.45 -16.43 4.53
N PHE A 209 7.50 -15.19 4.08
CA PHE A 209 8.30 -14.83 2.91
C PHE A 209 9.78 -14.75 3.26
N HIS A 210 10.63 -15.02 2.26
CA HIS A 210 12.07 -14.93 2.41
C HIS A 210 12.55 -13.49 2.70
N LYS A 211 13.68 -13.36 3.37
CA LYS A 211 14.36 -12.06 3.52
C LYS A 211 15.09 -11.71 2.22
N PRO A 212 15.25 -10.42 1.88
CA PRO A 212 16.05 -10.00 0.73
C PRO A 212 17.45 -10.63 0.74
N GLY A 213 17.83 -11.28 -0.37
CA GLY A 213 19.10 -12.01 -0.50
C GLY A 213 19.05 -13.47 -0.04
N GLU A 214 17.95 -13.95 0.52
CA GLU A 214 17.76 -15.34 0.95
C GLU A 214 16.87 -16.15 -0.02
N ASN A 215 16.85 -15.77 -1.30
CA ASN A 215 16.01 -16.38 -2.35
C ASN A 215 16.16 -17.91 -2.42
N TYR A 216 17.39 -18.40 -2.22
CA TYR A 216 17.77 -19.82 -2.25
C TYR A 216 17.09 -20.69 -1.18
N LYS A 217 16.41 -20.11 -0.19
CA LYS A 217 15.65 -20.86 0.83
C LYS A 217 14.21 -21.16 0.40
N THR A 218 13.76 -20.58 -0.72
CA THR A 218 12.38 -20.71 -1.19
C THR A 218 12.19 -21.99 -2.00
N GLU A 219 10.97 -22.52 -1.93
CA GLU A 219 10.61 -23.78 -2.60
C GLU A 219 10.71 -23.65 -4.12
N GLY A 220 11.37 -24.61 -4.77
CA GLY A 220 11.56 -24.63 -6.22
C GLY A 220 12.67 -23.72 -6.75
N TYR A 221 13.37 -22.97 -5.88
CA TYR A 221 14.48 -22.13 -6.30
C TYR A 221 15.72 -22.96 -6.64
N VAL A 222 16.30 -22.72 -7.82
CA VAL A 222 17.46 -23.48 -8.30
C VAL A 222 18.75 -22.72 -7.97
N VAL A 223 19.67 -23.38 -7.27
CA VAL A 223 20.98 -22.81 -6.93
C VAL A 223 21.99 -23.23 -8.00
N THR A 224 22.31 -22.31 -8.91
CA THR A 224 23.40 -22.46 -9.90
C THR A 224 24.76 -22.09 -9.27
N PRO A 225 25.90 -22.45 -9.90
CA PRO A 225 27.22 -22.05 -9.41
C PRO A 225 27.37 -20.54 -9.20
N ASN A 226 26.70 -19.73 -10.02
CA ASN A 226 26.75 -18.26 -9.97
C ASN A 226 25.75 -17.63 -8.99
N THR A 227 24.79 -18.39 -8.46
CA THR A 227 23.67 -17.86 -7.66
C THR A 227 24.14 -17.03 -6.47
N MET A 228 25.14 -17.49 -5.72
CA MET A 228 25.64 -16.76 -4.54
C MET A 228 26.35 -15.46 -4.92
N ALA A 229 27.07 -15.45 -6.05
CA ALA A 229 27.70 -14.23 -6.56
C ALA A 229 26.64 -13.22 -7.03
N LEU A 230 25.60 -13.68 -7.73
CA LEU A 230 24.48 -12.86 -8.18
C LEU A 230 23.68 -12.28 -7.00
N LEU A 231 23.45 -13.06 -5.94
CA LEU A 231 22.80 -12.56 -4.72
C LEU A 231 23.65 -11.51 -3.99
N LYS A 232 24.97 -11.67 -3.98
CA LYS A 232 25.89 -10.66 -3.43
C LYS A 232 25.83 -9.35 -4.23
N GLN A 233 25.80 -9.43 -5.57
CA GLN A 233 25.62 -8.26 -6.43
C GLN A 233 24.25 -7.60 -6.21
N HIS A 234 23.19 -8.41 -6.16
CA HIS A 234 21.84 -7.94 -5.85
C HIS A 234 21.79 -7.17 -4.53
N LEU A 235 22.37 -7.73 -3.45
CA LEU A 235 22.43 -7.04 -2.16
C LEU A 235 23.25 -5.74 -2.20
N ALA A 236 24.29 -5.67 -3.04
CA ALA A 236 25.06 -4.45 -3.24
C ALA A 236 24.24 -3.35 -3.94
N VAL A 237 23.35 -3.74 -4.88
CA VAL A 237 22.45 -2.80 -5.58
C VAL A 237 21.28 -2.38 -4.70
N THR A 238 20.69 -3.30 -3.94
CA THR A 238 19.45 -3.05 -3.18
C THR A 238 19.67 -2.62 -1.75
N GLY A 239 20.88 -2.80 -1.20
CA GLY A 239 21.15 -2.58 0.23
C GLY A 239 20.39 -3.55 1.14
N GLY A 240 19.88 -4.66 0.62
CA GLY A 240 19.01 -5.58 1.35
C GLY A 240 17.57 -5.08 1.53
N GLN A 241 17.15 -4.08 0.75
CA GLN A 241 15.79 -3.55 0.78
C GLN A 241 14.79 -4.46 0.04
N VAL A 242 13.56 -4.58 0.56
CA VAL A 242 12.46 -5.23 -0.15
C VAL A 242 12.07 -4.40 -1.39
N ARG A 243 11.95 -5.07 -2.53
CA ARG A 243 11.53 -4.50 -3.82
C ARG A 243 10.42 -5.33 -4.42
N THR A 244 9.27 -4.71 -4.70
CA THR A 244 8.10 -5.30 -5.38
C THR A 244 7.75 -4.49 -6.63
N ARG A 245 6.83 -4.99 -7.46
CA ARG A 245 6.28 -4.20 -8.58
C ARG A 245 4.81 -4.50 -8.82
N PHE A 246 4.06 -3.49 -9.20
CA PHE A 246 2.72 -3.61 -9.76
C PHE A 246 2.79 -3.34 -11.27
N PRO A 247 2.58 -4.38 -12.12
CA PRO A 247 2.72 -4.22 -13.56
C PRO A 247 1.37 -4.23 -14.32
N PRO A 248 0.60 -3.13 -14.34
CA PRO A 248 -0.64 -3.06 -15.11
C PRO A 248 -0.37 -2.83 -16.60
N GLU A 249 -1.22 -3.39 -17.46
CA GLU A 249 -1.31 -2.95 -18.85
C GLU A 249 -1.76 -1.49 -18.90
N PRO A 250 -1.10 -0.61 -19.67
CA PRO A 250 -1.43 0.81 -19.70
C PRO A 250 -2.83 1.10 -20.26
N ASN A 251 -3.32 0.21 -21.13
CA ASN A 251 -4.66 0.29 -21.71
C ASN A 251 -5.72 -0.41 -20.84
N GLY A 252 -5.35 -0.94 -19.68
CA GLY A 252 -6.22 -1.71 -18.80
C GLY A 252 -7.17 -0.83 -17.98
N ILE A 253 -8.40 -1.32 -17.76
CA ILE A 253 -9.33 -0.72 -16.80
C ILE A 253 -9.12 -1.38 -15.45
N LEU A 254 -8.64 -0.62 -14.46
CA LEU A 254 -8.50 -1.12 -13.11
C LEU A 254 -9.87 -1.39 -12.48
N HIS A 255 -9.95 -2.48 -11.73
CA HIS A 255 -11.17 -2.98 -11.10
C HIS A 255 -10.88 -3.48 -9.70
N ILE A 256 -11.89 -3.84 -8.92
CA ILE A 256 -11.71 -4.24 -7.51
C ILE A 256 -10.66 -5.34 -7.29
N GLY A 257 -10.52 -6.31 -8.21
CA GLY A 257 -9.44 -7.30 -8.16
C GLY A 257 -8.03 -6.69 -8.21
N HIS A 258 -7.84 -5.58 -8.92
CA HIS A 258 -6.58 -4.84 -8.96
C HIS A 258 -6.31 -4.10 -7.64
N ALA A 259 -7.33 -3.73 -6.85
CA ALA A 259 -7.09 -3.16 -5.52
C ALA A 259 -6.36 -4.16 -4.61
N LYS A 260 -6.64 -5.47 -4.72
CA LYS A 260 -5.89 -6.51 -4.01
C LYS A 260 -4.43 -6.54 -4.48
N ALA A 261 -4.19 -6.47 -5.78
CA ALA A 261 -2.83 -6.44 -6.35
C ALA A 261 -2.03 -5.21 -5.89
N ILE A 262 -2.66 -4.03 -5.88
CA ILE A 262 -2.07 -2.78 -5.41
C ILE A 262 -1.77 -2.87 -3.91
N ASN A 263 -2.76 -3.21 -3.08
CA ASN A 263 -2.59 -3.36 -1.64
C ASN A 263 -1.51 -4.38 -1.29
N PHE A 264 -1.40 -5.47 -2.06
CA PHE A 264 -0.40 -6.48 -1.79
C PHE A 264 1.00 -6.04 -2.20
N ASN A 265 1.21 -5.56 -3.43
CA ASN A 265 2.55 -5.15 -3.88
C ASN A 265 3.07 -3.91 -3.15
N PHE A 266 2.26 -2.84 -3.09
CA PHE A 266 2.67 -1.60 -2.42
C PHE A 266 2.60 -1.74 -0.90
N GLY A 267 1.58 -2.40 -0.37
CA GLY A 267 1.45 -2.61 1.07
C GLY A 267 2.53 -3.52 1.63
N TYR A 268 2.96 -4.56 0.90
CA TYR A 268 4.07 -5.41 1.33
C TYR A 268 5.40 -4.65 1.35
N ALA A 269 5.68 -3.84 0.32
CA ALA A 269 6.83 -2.95 0.34
C ALA A 269 6.78 -1.99 1.54
N LYS A 270 5.66 -1.29 1.72
CA LYS A 270 5.47 -0.33 2.83
C LYS A 270 5.59 -0.99 4.21
N ALA A 271 5.05 -2.18 4.40
CA ALA A 271 5.10 -2.91 5.67
C ALA A 271 6.51 -3.38 6.05
N ASN A 272 7.41 -3.53 5.08
CA ASN A 272 8.76 -4.07 5.26
C ASN A 272 9.87 -3.04 4.93
N GLY A 273 9.55 -1.73 4.92
CA GLY A 273 10.53 -0.66 4.64
C GLY A 273 11.11 -0.71 3.22
N GLY A 274 10.37 -1.31 2.29
CA GLY A 274 10.74 -1.53 0.91
C GLY A 274 10.20 -0.47 -0.06
N VAL A 275 10.47 -0.70 -1.34
CA VAL A 275 9.96 0.10 -2.46
C VAL A 275 9.13 -0.73 -3.43
N CYS A 276 8.18 -0.08 -4.09
CA CYS A 276 7.35 -0.70 -5.12
C CYS A 276 7.43 0.11 -6.42
N PHE A 277 7.71 -0.58 -7.53
CA PHE A 277 7.68 -0.02 -8.87
C PHE A 277 6.27 -0.05 -9.44
N LEU A 278 5.84 1.04 -10.07
CA LEU A 278 4.70 1.02 -11.00
C LEU A 278 5.27 0.83 -12.39
N ARG A 279 5.20 -0.41 -12.91
CA ARG A 279 5.80 -0.76 -14.20
C ARG A 279 4.74 -0.98 -15.26
N TYR A 280 4.54 -0.05 -16.17
CA TYR A 280 3.56 -0.26 -17.24
C TYR A 280 4.00 -1.41 -18.16
N ASP A 281 3.10 -2.37 -18.37
CA ASP A 281 3.29 -3.45 -19.36
C ASP A 281 2.88 -2.97 -20.74
N ASP A 282 3.79 -2.24 -21.39
CA ASP A 282 3.64 -1.78 -22.76
C ASP A 282 4.33 -2.69 -23.78
N THR A 283 4.48 -3.99 -23.49
CA THR A 283 5.09 -4.94 -24.44
C THR A 283 4.32 -5.07 -25.76
N ASN A 284 3.03 -4.76 -25.74
CA ASN A 284 2.17 -4.83 -26.91
C ASN A 284 2.03 -3.45 -27.57
N PRO A 285 2.47 -3.27 -28.83
CA PRO A 285 2.26 -2.02 -29.55
C PRO A 285 0.78 -1.88 -29.91
N GLU A 286 0.03 -1.20 -29.05
CA GLU A 286 -1.35 -0.80 -29.28
C GLU A 286 -1.45 0.72 -29.31
N LYS A 287 -2.51 1.24 -29.97
CA LYS A 287 -2.85 2.67 -29.86
C LYS A 287 -3.26 2.93 -28.41
N GLU A 288 -2.35 3.54 -27.67
CA GLU A 288 -2.55 3.89 -26.28
C GLU A 288 -3.47 5.11 -26.17
N GLU A 289 -4.42 5.07 -25.24
CA GLU A 289 -5.19 6.24 -24.86
C GLU A 289 -4.65 6.76 -23.53
N GLU A 290 -4.07 7.97 -23.54
CA GLU A 290 -3.43 8.61 -22.37
C GLU A 290 -4.34 8.63 -21.11
N LYS A 291 -5.66 8.64 -21.31
CA LYS A 291 -6.66 8.57 -20.24
C LYS A 291 -6.53 7.35 -19.33
N TYR A 292 -6.10 6.20 -19.85
CA TYR A 292 -5.94 4.99 -19.03
C TYR A 292 -4.64 5.02 -18.22
N PHE A 293 -3.58 5.56 -18.82
CA PHE A 293 -2.29 5.76 -18.17
C PHE A 293 -2.42 6.64 -16.93
N THR A 294 -3.07 7.80 -17.07
CA THR A 294 -3.30 8.75 -15.96
C THR A 294 -4.23 8.15 -14.91
N ALA A 295 -5.32 7.51 -15.32
CA ALA A 295 -6.26 6.85 -14.40
C ALA A 295 -5.60 5.77 -13.54
N ILE A 296 -4.69 4.97 -14.09
CA ILE A 296 -3.95 3.95 -13.33
C ILE A 296 -3.15 4.59 -12.19
N ARG A 297 -2.37 5.64 -12.51
CA ARG A 297 -1.56 6.34 -11.52
C ARG A 297 -2.43 6.99 -10.44
N GLU A 298 -3.49 7.67 -10.85
CA GLU A 298 -4.45 8.28 -9.94
C GLU A 298 -5.10 7.25 -9.00
N MET A 299 -5.41 6.04 -9.46
CA MET A 299 -5.98 4.99 -8.59
C MET A 299 -4.97 4.45 -7.58
N VAL A 300 -3.69 4.34 -7.95
CA VAL A 300 -2.62 3.95 -7.02
C VAL A 300 -2.46 5.02 -5.93
N GLU A 301 -2.40 6.30 -6.33
CA GLU A 301 -2.31 7.44 -5.42
C GLU A 301 -3.56 7.56 -4.53
N TRP A 302 -4.75 7.37 -5.11
CA TRP A 302 -6.02 7.43 -4.40
C TRP A 302 -6.14 6.37 -3.30
N LEU A 303 -5.62 5.16 -3.53
CA LEU A 303 -5.55 4.11 -2.50
C LEU A 303 -4.48 4.38 -1.43
N GLY A 304 -3.75 5.50 -1.49
CA GLY A 304 -2.80 5.93 -0.48
C GLY A 304 -1.39 5.36 -0.66
N TYR A 305 -1.04 4.95 -1.87
CA TYR A 305 0.28 4.44 -2.22
C TYR A 305 1.00 5.38 -3.20
N GLN A 306 2.32 5.46 -3.08
CA GLN A 306 3.16 6.21 -4.02
C GLN A 306 4.20 5.25 -4.63
N PRO A 307 4.33 5.22 -5.97
CA PRO A 307 5.39 4.46 -6.61
C PRO A 307 6.75 5.08 -6.33
N TYR A 308 7.74 4.23 -6.06
CA TYR A 308 9.13 4.64 -5.94
C TYR A 308 9.69 5.14 -7.27
N ALA A 309 9.37 4.41 -8.34
CA ALA A 309 9.65 4.80 -9.71
C ALA A 309 8.53 4.30 -10.62
N VAL A 310 8.28 5.06 -11.68
CA VAL A 310 7.38 4.67 -12.77
C VAL A 310 8.26 4.25 -13.94
N THR A 311 8.19 2.97 -14.30
CA THR A 311 8.99 2.37 -15.37
C THR A 311 8.08 1.77 -16.45
N HIS A 312 8.65 1.49 -17.62
CA HIS A 312 7.94 0.84 -18.72
C HIS A 312 8.71 -0.40 -19.14
N ALA A 313 8.01 -1.46 -19.57
CA ALA A 313 8.69 -2.61 -20.15
C ALA A 313 9.51 -2.23 -21.39
N SER A 314 9.02 -1.25 -22.17
CA SER A 314 9.71 -0.72 -23.35
C SER A 314 11.05 -0.03 -23.05
N ASP A 315 11.25 0.46 -21.82
CA ASP A 315 12.54 1.03 -21.38
C ASP A 315 13.65 -0.04 -21.43
N TYR A 316 13.29 -1.33 -21.42
CA TYR A 316 14.21 -2.46 -21.37
C TYR A 316 14.33 -3.23 -22.69
N PHE A 317 13.69 -2.81 -23.79
CA PHE A 317 13.71 -3.57 -25.05
C PHE A 317 15.12 -3.86 -25.59
N ASP A 318 16.05 -2.92 -25.49
CA ASP A 318 17.43 -3.13 -25.93
C ASP A 318 18.11 -4.27 -25.13
N GLN A 319 17.92 -4.30 -23.80
CA GLN A 319 18.49 -5.34 -22.92
C GLN A 319 17.79 -6.69 -23.11
N LEU A 320 16.45 -6.69 -23.25
CA LEU A 320 15.66 -7.89 -23.53
C LEU A 320 16.07 -8.51 -24.87
N TYR A 321 16.39 -7.69 -25.88
CA TYR A 321 16.86 -8.17 -27.17
C TYR A 321 18.28 -8.76 -27.07
N ALA A 322 19.17 -8.11 -26.33
CA ALA A 322 20.52 -8.62 -26.08
C ALA A 322 20.51 -9.99 -25.37
N TRP A 323 19.62 -10.17 -24.39
CA TRP A 323 19.42 -11.46 -23.73
C TRP A 323 18.76 -12.51 -24.62
N ALA A 324 17.90 -12.11 -25.55
CA ALA A 324 17.34 -13.04 -26.54
C ALA A 324 18.43 -13.61 -27.45
N LEU A 325 19.36 -12.75 -27.93
CA LEU A 325 20.53 -13.21 -28.68
C LEU A 325 21.40 -14.17 -27.87
N GLU A 326 21.60 -13.88 -26.59
CA GLU A 326 22.39 -14.74 -25.70
C GLU A 326 21.75 -16.11 -25.48
N LEU A 327 20.42 -16.18 -25.33
CA LEU A 327 19.70 -17.46 -25.27
C LEU A 327 19.91 -18.29 -26.54
N ILE A 328 19.90 -17.65 -27.72
CA ILE A 328 20.16 -18.35 -28.99
C ILE A 328 21.60 -18.88 -29.01
N ARG A 329 22.59 -18.08 -28.61
CA ARG A 329 24.01 -18.52 -28.53
C ARG A 329 24.20 -19.71 -27.59
N ARG A 330 23.45 -19.74 -26.48
CA ARG A 330 23.46 -20.84 -25.52
C ARG A 330 22.65 -22.06 -25.97
N GLY A 331 22.06 -22.03 -27.17
CA GLY A 331 21.22 -23.11 -27.70
C GLY A 331 19.88 -23.28 -26.97
N GLN A 332 19.45 -22.26 -26.20
CA GLN A 332 18.24 -22.27 -25.38
C GLN A 332 17.07 -21.53 -26.05
N ALA A 333 17.25 -20.98 -27.25
CA ALA A 333 16.19 -20.39 -28.05
C ALA A 333 16.46 -20.60 -29.54
N TYR A 334 15.39 -20.60 -30.34
CA TYR A 334 15.46 -20.79 -31.80
C TYR A 334 14.35 -20.02 -32.52
N VAL A 335 14.58 -19.68 -33.79
CA VAL A 335 13.55 -19.07 -34.65
C VAL A 335 12.64 -20.16 -35.21
N CYS A 336 11.34 -19.92 -35.24
CA CYS A 336 10.32 -20.87 -35.64
C CYS A 336 9.38 -20.23 -36.67
N HIS A 337 8.98 -21.01 -37.68
CA HIS A 337 8.01 -20.59 -38.71
C HIS A 337 6.68 -21.35 -38.63
N GLN A 338 6.42 -22.03 -37.51
CA GLN A 338 5.10 -22.65 -37.28
C GLN A 338 4.07 -21.54 -37.09
N LYS A 339 2.92 -21.72 -37.73
CA LYS A 339 1.80 -20.79 -37.56
C LYS A 339 1.14 -20.96 -36.19
N VAL A 340 0.38 -19.96 -35.76
CA VAL A 340 -0.28 -19.96 -34.45
C VAL A 340 -1.26 -21.13 -34.33
N GLU A 341 -1.91 -21.51 -35.42
CA GLU A 341 -2.85 -22.63 -35.51
C GLU A 341 -2.16 -23.98 -35.29
N GLU A 342 -0.91 -24.13 -35.75
CA GLU A 342 -0.12 -25.36 -35.63
C GLU A 342 0.46 -25.54 -34.21
N ILE A 343 0.61 -24.43 -33.49
CA ILE A 343 1.07 -24.40 -32.10
C ILE A 343 -0.10 -24.58 -31.12
N LYS A 344 -1.34 -24.25 -31.53
CA LYS A 344 -2.55 -24.37 -30.69
C LYS A 344 -3.18 -25.76 -30.83
N GLY A 345 -3.07 -26.59 -29.80
CA GLY A 345 -3.76 -27.89 -29.75
C GLY A 345 -3.48 -28.67 -28.46
N HIS A 346 -4.17 -29.79 -28.26
CA HIS A 346 -3.97 -30.68 -27.09
C HIS A 346 -2.63 -31.44 -27.16
N ASN A 347 -1.99 -31.48 -28.33
CA ASN A 347 -0.66 -32.09 -28.52
C ASN A 347 0.01 -31.52 -29.80
N PRO A 348 0.51 -30.27 -29.78
CA PRO A 348 1.07 -29.66 -30.99
C PRO A 348 2.33 -30.42 -31.43
N PRO A 349 2.53 -30.67 -32.73
CA PRO A 349 3.73 -31.34 -33.22
C PRO A 349 4.98 -30.54 -32.86
N PRO A 350 6.10 -31.21 -32.49
CA PRO A 350 7.33 -30.54 -32.17
C PRO A 350 7.76 -29.67 -33.35
N SER A 351 8.37 -28.53 -33.07
CA SER A 351 8.76 -27.62 -34.13
C SER A 351 9.81 -28.27 -35.03
N PRO A 352 9.61 -28.31 -36.36
CA PRO A 352 10.63 -28.81 -37.31
C PRO A 352 11.95 -28.03 -37.19
N TRP A 353 11.88 -26.83 -36.63
CA TRP A 353 12.94 -25.85 -36.54
C TRP A 353 13.63 -25.81 -35.17
N ARG A 354 13.26 -26.69 -34.25
CA ARG A 354 13.75 -26.71 -32.86
C ARG A 354 15.25 -26.98 -32.75
N ASP A 355 15.80 -27.76 -33.68
CA ASP A 355 17.19 -28.21 -33.68
C ASP A 355 18.03 -27.57 -34.78
N ARG A 356 17.55 -26.45 -35.36
CA ARG A 356 18.34 -25.67 -36.32
C ARG A 356 19.62 -25.13 -35.66
N PRO A 357 20.71 -24.92 -36.42
CA PRO A 357 21.93 -24.32 -35.90
C PRO A 357 21.68 -22.95 -35.25
N ALA A 358 22.45 -22.64 -34.20
CA ALA A 358 22.35 -21.36 -33.49
C ALA A 358 22.66 -20.17 -34.41
N GLU A 359 23.65 -20.31 -35.30
CA GLU A 359 24.03 -19.27 -36.28
C GLU A 359 22.87 -18.91 -37.22
N GLU A 360 22.11 -19.92 -37.67
CA GLU A 360 20.92 -19.72 -38.50
C GLU A 360 19.84 -18.96 -37.73
N SER A 361 19.61 -19.32 -36.47
CA SER A 361 18.65 -18.61 -35.60
C SER A 361 19.07 -17.16 -35.35
N LEU A 362 20.36 -16.88 -35.18
CA LEU A 362 20.88 -15.52 -34.99
C LEU A 362 20.64 -14.65 -36.23
N LEU A 363 20.94 -15.18 -37.42
CA LEU A 363 20.69 -14.48 -38.69
C LEU A 363 19.20 -14.19 -38.87
N LEU A 364 18.35 -15.18 -38.65
CA LEU A 364 16.91 -15.04 -38.85
C LEU A 364 16.27 -14.12 -37.80
N PHE A 365 16.77 -14.10 -36.57
CA PHE A 365 16.25 -13.20 -35.54
C PHE A 365 16.63 -11.74 -35.81
N GLU A 366 17.83 -11.49 -36.35
CA GLU A 366 18.21 -10.17 -36.85
C GLU A 366 17.37 -9.77 -38.09
N ASP A 367 17.04 -10.71 -38.96
CA ASP A 367 16.15 -10.48 -40.10
C ASP A 367 14.70 -10.19 -39.66
N MET A 368 14.22 -10.83 -38.59
CA MET A 368 12.95 -10.48 -37.95
C MET A 368 12.99 -9.04 -37.42
N ARG A 369 14.07 -8.64 -36.75
CA ARG A 369 14.26 -7.26 -36.26
C ARG A 369 14.32 -6.23 -37.38
N LYS A 370 14.83 -6.60 -38.56
CA LYS A 370 14.86 -5.76 -39.77
C LYS A 370 13.55 -5.74 -40.56
N GLY A 371 12.50 -6.43 -40.08
CA GLY A 371 11.19 -6.43 -40.71
C GLY A 371 11.12 -7.25 -42.00
N LYS A 372 11.99 -8.24 -42.20
CA LYS A 372 11.98 -9.09 -43.40
C LYS A 372 10.89 -10.18 -43.41
N PHE A 373 10.17 -10.33 -42.30
CA PHE A 373 9.09 -11.32 -42.13
C PHE A 373 7.76 -10.62 -41.86
N GLY A 374 6.67 -11.16 -42.42
CA GLY A 374 5.31 -10.76 -42.10
C GLY A 374 4.90 -11.11 -40.66
N GLU A 375 3.81 -10.51 -40.18
CA GLU A 375 3.26 -10.86 -38.85
C GLU A 375 2.86 -12.33 -38.80
N GLY A 376 3.41 -13.07 -37.83
CA GLY A 376 3.13 -14.50 -37.64
C GLY A 376 3.93 -15.45 -38.54
N GLU A 377 4.76 -14.95 -39.46
CA GLU A 377 5.64 -15.79 -40.30
C GLU A 377 6.87 -16.33 -39.56
N ALA A 378 7.31 -15.60 -38.52
CA ALA A 378 8.44 -15.97 -37.70
C ALA A 378 8.21 -15.61 -36.23
N THR A 379 8.67 -16.49 -35.34
CA THR A 379 8.64 -16.28 -33.89
C THR A 379 9.94 -16.76 -33.26
N LEU A 380 10.41 -16.09 -32.21
CA LEU A 380 11.48 -16.64 -31.38
C LEU A 380 10.85 -17.48 -30.28
N ARG A 381 11.30 -18.72 -30.09
CA ARG A 381 10.80 -19.64 -29.07
C ARG A 381 11.92 -20.04 -28.12
N MET A 382 11.60 -20.12 -26.83
CA MET A 382 12.48 -20.68 -25.82
C MET A 382 12.45 -22.21 -25.94
N LYS A 383 13.60 -22.88 -25.81
CA LYS A 383 13.76 -24.32 -26.01
C LYS A 383 13.55 -25.08 -24.70
N LEU A 384 12.32 -25.16 -24.21
CA LEU A 384 11.95 -25.89 -22.99
C LEU A 384 10.58 -26.55 -23.08
N VAL A 385 10.34 -27.53 -22.22
CA VAL A 385 9.02 -28.09 -21.96
C VAL A 385 8.56 -27.55 -20.60
N MET A 386 7.41 -26.88 -20.58
CA MET A 386 6.80 -26.36 -19.35
C MET A 386 6.16 -27.49 -18.54
N GLU A 387 5.90 -27.26 -17.24
CA GLU A 387 5.28 -28.26 -16.35
C GLU A 387 3.86 -28.67 -16.78
N ASP A 388 3.13 -27.78 -17.45
CA ASP A 388 1.81 -28.05 -18.02
C ASP A 388 1.88 -28.83 -19.37
N GLY A 389 3.08 -29.25 -19.78
CA GLY A 389 3.32 -29.95 -21.04
C GLY A 389 3.44 -29.02 -22.25
N LYS A 390 3.28 -27.70 -22.08
CA LYS A 390 3.41 -26.75 -23.18
C LYS A 390 4.86 -26.70 -23.66
N MET A 391 5.06 -27.04 -24.92
CA MET A 391 6.40 -27.03 -25.53
C MET A 391 6.76 -25.66 -26.11
N ASP A 392 8.00 -25.28 -25.84
CA ASP A 392 8.72 -24.15 -26.38
C ASP A 392 7.90 -22.83 -26.42
N PRO A 393 7.67 -22.18 -25.28
CA PRO A 393 6.93 -20.91 -25.23
C PRO A 393 7.58 -19.81 -26.08
N VAL A 394 6.76 -18.97 -26.69
CA VAL A 394 7.19 -17.87 -27.57
C VAL A 394 7.80 -16.74 -26.73
N ALA A 395 9.01 -16.31 -27.08
CA ALA A 395 9.71 -15.16 -26.51
C ALA A 395 9.46 -13.87 -27.31
N TYR A 396 9.48 -13.91 -28.65
CA TYR A 396 9.26 -12.72 -29.50
C TYR A 396 8.28 -12.98 -30.65
N ARG A 397 7.56 -11.93 -31.04
CA ARG A 397 6.63 -11.91 -32.18
C ARG A 397 6.89 -10.69 -33.06
N VAL A 398 6.71 -10.84 -34.36
CA VAL A 398 6.71 -9.73 -35.31
C VAL A 398 5.38 -8.98 -35.22
N LYS A 399 5.43 -7.64 -35.10
CA LYS A 399 4.29 -6.72 -35.20
C LYS A 399 4.74 -5.42 -35.85
N PHE A 400 3.95 -4.91 -36.79
CA PHE A 400 4.26 -3.66 -37.50
C PHE A 400 3.48 -2.46 -37.00
N THR A 401 2.56 -2.64 -36.04
CA THR A 401 1.92 -1.52 -35.36
C THR A 401 3.00 -0.67 -34.66
N PRO A 402 3.03 0.66 -34.89
CA PRO A 402 3.95 1.55 -34.20
C PRO A 402 3.75 1.51 -32.69
N HIS A 403 4.84 1.50 -31.93
CA HIS A 403 4.79 1.54 -30.47
C HIS A 403 4.65 2.98 -29.98
N HIS A 404 3.76 3.24 -29.03
CA HIS A 404 3.48 4.58 -28.52
C HIS A 404 4.74 5.34 -28.02
N ARG A 405 5.64 4.68 -27.28
CA ARG A 405 6.94 5.25 -26.84
C ARG A 405 8.10 5.12 -27.82
N THR A 406 8.32 3.91 -28.37
CA THR A 406 9.52 3.62 -29.18
C THR A 406 9.31 3.81 -30.68
N GLY A 407 8.12 4.24 -31.10
CA GLY A 407 7.76 4.48 -32.49
C GLY A 407 7.97 3.23 -33.35
N ASP A 408 8.64 3.42 -34.48
CA ASP A 408 8.98 2.35 -35.42
C ASP A 408 10.41 1.80 -35.21
N LYS A 409 11.04 2.07 -34.06
CA LYS A 409 12.38 1.53 -33.74
C LYS A 409 12.39 -0.01 -33.73
N TRP A 410 11.25 -0.62 -33.38
CA TRP A 410 11.10 -2.06 -33.26
C TRP A 410 9.91 -2.57 -34.08
N CYS A 411 10.10 -3.69 -34.77
CA CYS A 411 9.02 -4.47 -35.38
C CYS A 411 8.94 -5.90 -34.81
N ILE A 412 9.72 -6.18 -33.76
CA ILE A 412 9.66 -7.39 -32.97
C ILE A 412 9.46 -7.02 -31.50
N TYR A 413 8.56 -7.73 -30.84
CA TYR A 413 8.19 -7.42 -29.47
C TYR A 413 8.26 -8.67 -28.60
N PRO A 414 8.84 -8.55 -27.39
CA PRO A 414 8.90 -9.66 -26.46
C PRO A 414 7.50 -9.98 -25.91
N THR A 415 7.29 -11.22 -25.50
CA THR A 415 6.02 -11.65 -24.88
C THR A 415 5.99 -11.31 -23.40
N TYR A 416 4.79 -11.32 -22.80
CA TYR A 416 4.55 -11.09 -21.38
C TYR A 416 5.45 -11.95 -20.46
N ASP A 417 5.50 -13.26 -20.71
CA ASP A 417 6.24 -14.21 -19.87
C ASP A 417 7.76 -13.96 -19.91
N TYR A 418 8.28 -13.64 -21.10
CA TYR A 418 9.69 -13.31 -21.29
C TYR A 418 10.05 -11.98 -20.63
N THR A 419 9.23 -10.96 -20.89
CA THR A 419 9.47 -9.58 -20.46
C THR A 419 9.44 -9.45 -18.95
N HIS A 420 8.35 -9.86 -18.28
CA HIS A 420 8.21 -9.56 -16.87
C HIS A 420 9.20 -10.33 -16.00
N CYS A 421 9.55 -11.56 -16.38
CA CYS A 421 10.60 -12.32 -15.71
C CYS A 421 11.93 -11.57 -15.75
N LEU A 422 12.35 -11.14 -16.94
CA LEU A 422 13.64 -10.48 -17.12
C LEU A 422 13.66 -9.04 -16.61
N CYS A 423 12.55 -8.30 -16.74
CA CYS A 423 12.43 -6.97 -16.13
C CYS A 423 12.49 -7.04 -14.60
N ASP A 424 11.97 -8.10 -13.98
CA ASP A 424 12.11 -8.29 -12.54
C ASP A 424 13.57 -8.52 -12.13
N SER A 425 14.32 -9.23 -12.97
CA SER A 425 15.77 -9.38 -12.79
C SER A 425 16.49 -8.03 -12.89
N ILE A 426 16.19 -7.24 -13.93
CA ILE A 426 16.78 -5.90 -14.18
C ILE A 426 16.50 -4.95 -13.01
N GLU A 427 15.25 -4.90 -12.54
CA GLU A 427 14.83 -4.01 -11.46
C GLU A 427 15.22 -4.53 -10.05
N HIS A 428 15.88 -5.70 -10.00
CA HIS A 428 16.26 -6.40 -8.77
C HIS A 428 15.08 -6.61 -7.82
N ILE A 429 13.96 -7.07 -8.36
CA ILE A 429 12.75 -7.38 -7.60
C ILE A 429 13.02 -8.54 -6.66
N THR A 430 12.72 -8.35 -5.38
CA THR A 430 12.86 -9.39 -4.36
C THR A 430 11.64 -10.31 -4.34
N HIS A 431 10.45 -9.72 -4.40
CA HIS A 431 9.18 -10.41 -4.24
C HIS A 431 8.31 -10.09 -5.47
N SER A 432 8.34 -10.98 -6.46
CA SER A 432 7.45 -10.92 -7.62
C SER A 432 6.10 -11.53 -7.24
N LEU A 433 5.17 -10.69 -6.80
CA LEU A 433 3.83 -11.13 -6.40
C LEU A 433 2.90 -11.14 -7.63
N CYS A 434 2.32 -12.28 -7.97
CA CYS A 434 1.40 -12.44 -9.08
C CYS A 434 0.19 -13.29 -8.70
N THR A 435 -0.81 -13.38 -9.58
CA THR A 435 -2.00 -14.19 -9.32
C THR A 435 -1.78 -15.67 -9.67
N LYS A 436 -2.52 -16.57 -9.03
CA LYS A 436 -2.38 -18.03 -9.18
C LYS A 436 -2.48 -18.56 -10.62
N GLU A 437 -3.12 -17.83 -11.54
CA GLU A 437 -3.19 -18.19 -12.96
C GLU A 437 -1.80 -18.36 -13.61
N PHE A 438 -0.75 -17.80 -13.00
CA PHE A 438 0.63 -17.89 -13.46
C PHE A 438 1.47 -18.96 -12.74
N GLN A 439 0.89 -19.74 -11.82
CA GLN A 439 1.63 -20.73 -11.02
C GLN A 439 2.38 -21.76 -11.88
N ALA A 440 1.73 -22.28 -12.92
CA ALA A 440 2.35 -23.24 -13.86
C ALA A 440 3.52 -22.63 -14.65
N ARG A 441 3.67 -21.30 -14.63
CA ARG A 441 4.76 -20.58 -15.31
C ARG A 441 5.94 -20.30 -14.39
N ARG A 442 5.85 -20.60 -13.09
CA ARG A 442 6.95 -20.36 -12.13
C ARG A 442 8.22 -21.12 -12.49
N SER A 443 8.09 -22.38 -12.92
CA SER A 443 9.20 -23.17 -13.44
C SER A 443 9.87 -22.51 -14.66
N SER A 444 9.07 -22.02 -15.61
CA SER A 444 9.59 -21.28 -16.77
C SER A 444 10.23 -19.92 -16.39
N TYR A 445 9.73 -19.29 -15.33
CA TYR A 445 10.28 -18.05 -14.77
C TYR A 445 11.70 -18.28 -14.24
N PHE A 446 11.88 -19.27 -13.37
CA PHE A 446 13.20 -19.62 -12.85
C PHE A 446 14.13 -20.13 -13.94
N TRP A 447 13.63 -20.96 -14.86
CA TRP A 447 14.40 -21.45 -16.01
C TRP A 447 15.00 -20.30 -16.81
N LEU A 448 14.23 -19.25 -17.10
CA LEU A 448 14.68 -18.15 -17.94
C LEU A 448 15.82 -17.34 -17.30
N CYS A 449 15.72 -17.03 -16.01
CA CYS A 449 16.80 -16.34 -15.28
C CYS A 449 18.07 -17.20 -15.21
N ASN A 450 17.91 -18.50 -14.93
CA ASN A 450 19.02 -19.44 -14.80
C ASN A 450 19.71 -19.71 -16.14
N ALA A 451 18.95 -19.80 -17.23
CA ALA A 451 19.49 -20.00 -18.57
C ALA A 451 20.41 -18.85 -19.02
N LEU A 452 20.19 -17.64 -18.49
CA LEU A 452 20.97 -16.44 -18.77
C LEU A 452 22.03 -16.12 -17.70
N ASP A 453 22.10 -16.89 -16.62
CA ASP A 453 22.92 -16.60 -15.43
C ASP A 453 22.72 -15.17 -14.88
N VAL A 454 21.47 -14.70 -14.85
CA VAL A 454 21.10 -13.40 -14.27
C VAL A 454 20.48 -13.58 -12.90
N TYR A 455 20.37 -12.47 -12.13
CA TYR A 455 19.68 -12.49 -10.83
C TYR A 455 18.26 -13.07 -11.00
N CYS A 456 17.88 -14.01 -10.15
CA CYS A 456 16.58 -14.68 -10.21
C CYS A 456 15.68 -14.21 -9.05
N PRO A 457 14.65 -13.39 -9.31
CA PRO A 457 13.65 -13.00 -8.32
C PRO A 457 12.84 -14.21 -7.82
N VAL A 458 12.25 -14.11 -6.63
CA VAL A 458 11.29 -15.12 -6.18
C VAL A 458 9.87 -14.71 -6.58
N GLN A 459 9.21 -15.58 -7.33
CA GLN A 459 7.80 -15.45 -7.67
C GLN A 459 6.92 -16.09 -6.58
N TRP A 460 5.91 -15.33 -6.13
CA TRP A 460 4.89 -15.80 -5.19
C TRP A 460 3.51 -15.56 -5.77
N GLU A 461 2.65 -16.57 -5.67
CA GLU A 461 1.29 -16.52 -6.16
C GLU A 461 0.27 -16.24 -5.05
N TYR A 462 -0.71 -15.40 -5.34
CA TYR A 462 -1.89 -15.21 -4.50
C TYR A 462 -3.19 -15.44 -5.28
N GLY A 463 -4.24 -15.81 -4.54
CA GLY A 463 -5.55 -16.05 -5.09
C GLY A 463 -6.18 -14.75 -5.62
N ARG A 464 -6.68 -14.80 -6.86
CA ARG A 464 -7.46 -13.72 -7.45
C ARG A 464 -8.70 -13.44 -6.60
N LEU A 465 -9.04 -12.15 -6.51
CA LEU A 465 -10.29 -11.67 -5.91
C LEU A 465 -11.31 -11.42 -7.02
N ASN A 466 -12.42 -12.14 -6.97
CA ASN A 466 -13.58 -11.92 -7.84
C ASN A 466 -14.80 -11.57 -6.99
N LEU A 467 -15.62 -10.63 -7.45
CA LEU A 467 -16.91 -10.33 -6.85
C LEU A 467 -18.05 -10.91 -7.68
N LEU A 468 -19.01 -11.55 -7.01
CA LEU A 468 -20.26 -11.98 -7.65
C LEU A 468 -21.05 -10.79 -8.18
N TYR A 469 -21.83 -11.02 -9.23
CA TYR A 469 -22.67 -9.99 -9.87
C TYR A 469 -21.86 -8.82 -10.45
N THR A 470 -20.60 -9.06 -10.84
CA THR A 470 -19.74 -8.02 -11.43
C THR A 470 -19.21 -8.44 -12.79
N VAL A 471 -19.05 -7.45 -13.68
CA VAL A 471 -18.41 -7.61 -14.99
C VAL A 471 -17.17 -6.73 -15.02
N VAL A 472 -16.00 -7.37 -15.08
CA VAL A 472 -14.70 -6.67 -14.97
C VAL A 472 -13.85 -6.74 -16.26
N SER A 473 -14.32 -7.44 -17.28
CA SER A 473 -13.61 -7.54 -18.56
C SER A 473 -13.75 -6.25 -19.37
N LYS A 474 -12.62 -5.64 -19.79
CA LYS A 474 -12.60 -4.43 -20.63
C LYS A 474 -13.53 -4.53 -21.83
N ARG A 475 -13.47 -5.64 -22.59
CA ARG A 475 -14.32 -5.88 -23.77
C ARG A 475 -15.82 -5.88 -23.43
N LYS A 476 -16.19 -6.45 -22.28
CA LYS A 476 -17.59 -6.49 -21.84
C LYS A 476 -18.06 -5.12 -21.32
N ILE A 477 -17.21 -4.38 -20.60
CA ILE A 477 -17.51 -3.03 -20.13
C ILE A 477 -17.74 -2.08 -21.30
N ILE A 478 -16.84 -2.09 -22.30
CA ILE A 478 -16.98 -1.27 -23.51
C ILE A 478 -18.31 -1.58 -24.20
N ARG A 479 -18.66 -2.86 -24.36
CA ARG A 479 -19.95 -3.26 -24.93
C ARG A 479 -21.15 -2.72 -24.12
N LEU A 480 -21.08 -2.71 -22.79
CA LEU A 480 -22.15 -2.14 -21.96
C LEU A 480 -22.30 -0.63 -22.19
N VAL A 481 -21.19 0.10 -22.36
CA VAL A 481 -21.20 1.53 -22.70
C VAL A 481 -21.79 1.76 -24.09
N GLU A 482 -21.35 0.99 -25.09
CA GLU A 482 -21.83 1.09 -26.49
C GLU A 482 -23.34 0.83 -26.60
N THR A 483 -23.87 -0.13 -25.83
CA THR A 483 -25.30 -0.42 -25.77
C THR A 483 -26.13 0.60 -24.97
N GLY A 484 -25.47 1.57 -24.31
CA GLY A 484 -26.13 2.55 -23.44
C GLY A 484 -26.67 1.99 -22.12
N ALA A 485 -26.36 0.73 -21.77
CA ALA A 485 -26.77 0.13 -20.49
C ALA A 485 -26.11 0.82 -19.28
N VAL A 486 -24.88 1.30 -19.47
CA VAL A 486 -24.14 2.16 -18.53
C VAL A 486 -23.73 3.45 -19.21
N ARG A 487 -23.62 4.54 -18.43
CA ARG A 487 -23.31 5.86 -19.00
C ARG A 487 -21.88 5.95 -19.53
N ASP A 488 -20.94 5.37 -18.79
CA ASP A 488 -19.52 5.31 -19.12
C ASP A 488 -18.83 4.21 -18.27
N TRP A 489 -17.53 3.99 -18.44
CA TRP A 489 -16.75 2.99 -17.69
C TRP A 489 -16.54 3.34 -16.20
N ASP A 490 -16.90 4.55 -15.79
CA ASP A 490 -16.92 5.03 -14.40
C ASP A 490 -18.35 5.06 -13.81
N ASP A 491 -19.36 4.49 -14.50
CA ASP A 491 -20.74 4.40 -14.00
C ASP A 491 -20.76 3.71 -12.61
N PRO A 492 -21.35 4.30 -11.56
CA PRO A 492 -21.34 3.77 -10.19
C PRO A 492 -21.86 2.34 -10.01
N ARG A 493 -22.55 1.77 -11.00
CA ARG A 493 -23.01 0.36 -10.98
C ARG A 493 -21.90 -0.62 -11.37
N LEU A 494 -20.83 -0.16 -12.00
CA LEU A 494 -19.65 -0.95 -12.32
C LEU A 494 -18.71 -1.09 -11.12
N PHE A 495 -17.86 -2.11 -11.15
CA PHE A 495 -16.85 -2.39 -10.12
C PHE A 495 -15.42 -2.09 -10.61
N THR A 496 -15.30 -1.13 -11.53
CA THR A 496 -14.02 -0.49 -11.85
C THR A 496 -13.60 0.38 -10.66
N LEU A 497 -12.30 0.57 -10.43
CA LEU A 497 -11.88 1.40 -9.28
C LEU A 497 -12.36 2.84 -9.43
N THR A 498 -12.35 3.38 -10.64
CA THR A 498 -12.88 4.71 -10.95
C THR A 498 -14.39 4.79 -10.72
N ALA A 499 -15.16 3.75 -11.06
CA ALA A 499 -16.59 3.70 -10.75
C ALA A 499 -16.85 3.65 -9.24
N LEU A 500 -16.09 2.87 -8.47
CA LEU A 500 -16.22 2.81 -7.01
C LEU A 500 -15.86 4.15 -6.36
N ARG A 501 -14.82 4.83 -6.86
CA ARG A 501 -14.48 6.19 -6.46
C ARG A 501 -15.63 7.16 -6.76
N ARG A 502 -16.20 7.11 -7.97
CA ARG A 502 -17.34 7.95 -8.38
C ARG A 502 -18.62 7.63 -7.58
N ARG A 503 -18.83 6.38 -7.21
CA ARG A 503 -19.91 5.92 -6.31
C ARG A 503 -19.80 6.52 -4.90
N GLY A 504 -18.63 7.02 -4.53
CA GLY A 504 -18.37 7.65 -3.23
C GLY A 504 -17.75 6.70 -2.20
N PHE A 505 -17.11 5.61 -2.64
CA PHE A 505 -16.41 4.73 -1.71
C PHE A 505 -15.13 5.42 -1.22
N PRO A 506 -14.83 5.43 0.09
CA PRO A 506 -13.56 5.94 0.58
C PRO A 506 -12.44 4.91 0.30
N PRO A 507 -11.20 5.36 -0.01
CA PRO A 507 -10.09 4.45 -0.29
C PRO A 507 -9.74 3.55 0.90
N GLU A 508 -9.91 4.05 2.13
CA GLU A 508 -9.70 3.29 3.37
C GLU A 508 -10.63 2.07 3.42
N ALA A 509 -11.87 2.18 2.95
CA ALA A 509 -12.79 1.04 2.94
C ALA A 509 -12.34 -0.07 1.98
N ILE A 510 -11.77 0.29 0.82
CA ILE A 510 -11.24 -0.68 -0.13
C ILE A 510 -9.99 -1.37 0.43
N ASN A 511 -9.11 -0.61 1.07
CA ASN A 511 -7.91 -1.16 1.71
C ASN A 511 -8.28 -2.07 2.90
N ASN A 512 -9.24 -1.65 3.73
CA ASN A 512 -9.78 -2.46 4.84
C ASN A 512 -10.45 -3.73 4.32
N PHE A 513 -11.19 -3.66 3.21
CA PHE A 513 -11.76 -4.84 2.57
C PHE A 513 -10.66 -5.80 2.14
N CYS A 514 -9.62 -5.32 1.46
CA CYS A 514 -8.47 -6.14 1.05
C CYS A 514 -7.74 -6.77 2.26
N ALA A 515 -7.63 -6.06 3.38
CA ALA A 515 -7.09 -6.59 4.64
C ALA A 515 -7.96 -7.72 5.22
N ARG A 516 -9.28 -7.57 5.17
CA ARG A 516 -10.23 -8.60 5.63
C ARG A 516 -10.22 -9.85 4.76
N VAL A 517 -10.11 -9.68 3.43
CA VAL A 517 -9.97 -10.82 2.51
C VAL A 517 -8.67 -11.58 2.81
N GLY A 518 -7.61 -10.86 3.13
CA GLY A 518 -6.30 -11.42 3.42
C GLY A 518 -5.60 -12.02 2.19
N VAL A 519 -4.46 -12.64 2.46
CA VAL A 519 -3.57 -13.22 1.46
C VAL A 519 -3.65 -14.73 1.58
N THR A 520 -4.41 -15.33 0.67
CA THR A 520 -4.50 -16.78 0.53
C THR A 520 -4.18 -17.17 -0.90
N VAL A 521 -3.70 -18.41 -1.10
CA VAL A 521 -3.42 -18.96 -2.44
C VAL A 521 -4.71 -19.35 -3.17
N ALA A 522 -5.79 -19.64 -2.43
CA ALA A 522 -7.07 -20.01 -3.01
C ALA A 522 -7.77 -18.82 -3.67
N GLN A 523 -8.36 -19.04 -4.85
CA GLN A 523 -9.22 -18.03 -5.48
C GLN A 523 -10.43 -17.78 -4.57
N ALA A 524 -10.70 -16.50 -4.29
CA ALA A 524 -11.79 -16.10 -3.43
C ALA A 524 -12.85 -15.38 -4.26
N THR A 525 -14.06 -15.93 -4.22
CA THR A 525 -15.26 -15.30 -4.77
C THR A 525 -16.07 -14.74 -3.60
N MET A 526 -16.37 -13.45 -3.64
CA MET A 526 -17.05 -12.76 -2.55
C MET A 526 -18.29 -12.02 -3.03
N GLU A 527 -19.24 -11.81 -2.12
CA GLU A 527 -20.41 -11.01 -2.39
C GLU A 527 -20.14 -9.51 -2.18
N PRO A 528 -20.70 -8.62 -3.02
CA PRO A 528 -20.51 -7.18 -2.91
C PRO A 528 -20.88 -6.57 -1.55
N HIS A 529 -21.81 -7.17 -0.82
CA HIS A 529 -22.26 -6.64 0.48
C HIS A 529 -21.13 -6.59 1.53
N LEU A 530 -20.09 -7.44 1.40
CA LEU A 530 -18.93 -7.44 2.30
C LEU A 530 -18.08 -6.19 2.11
N LEU A 531 -17.91 -5.76 0.85
CA LEU A 531 -17.26 -4.50 0.53
C LEU A 531 -18.11 -3.32 1.03
N GLU A 532 -19.42 -3.34 0.78
CA GLU A 532 -20.34 -2.29 1.23
C GLU A 532 -20.41 -2.17 2.76
N ALA A 533 -20.22 -3.27 3.50
CA ALA A 533 -20.10 -3.23 4.95
C ALA A 533 -18.87 -2.43 5.40
N CYS A 534 -17.71 -2.65 4.77
CA CYS A 534 -16.50 -1.88 5.04
C CYS A 534 -16.68 -0.38 4.72
N VAL A 535 -17.40 -0.08 3.63
CA VAL A 535 -17.75 1.30 3.25
C VAL A 535 -18.63 1.95 4.30
N ARG A 536 -19.65 1.24 4.80
CA ARG A 536 -20.55 1.76 5.84
C ARG A 536 -19.83 2.07 7.14
N GLU A 537 -18.89 1.22 7.56
CA GLU A 537 -18.09 1.44 8.76
C GLU A 537 -17.27 2.73 8.67
N VAL A 538 -16.56 2.93 7.55
CA VAL A 538 -15.73 4.13 7.34
C VAL A 538 -16.60 5.39 7.22
N LEU A 539 -17.67 5.35 6.41
CA LEU A 539 -18.53 6.51 6.22
C LEU A 539 -19.32 6.87 7.49
N ASN A 540 -19.63 5.91 8.37
CA ASN A 540 -20.32 6.22 9.62
C ASN A 540 -19.48 7.10 10.57
N GLU A 541 -18.16 6.99 10.49
CA GLU A 541 -17.23 7.81 11.27
C GLU A 541 -16.85 9.12 10.56
N GLN A 542 -16.66 9.08 9.23
CA GLN A 542 -16.10 10.20 8.47
C GLN A 542 -17.15 11.12 7.82
N ALA A 543 -18.32 10.59 7.42
CA ALA A 543 -19.28 11.35 6.64
C ALA A 543 -20.13 12.27 7.54
N PRO A 544 -20.14 13.60 7.31
CA PRO A 544 -21.01 14.51 8.05
C PRO A 544 -22.48 14.20 7.74
N ARG A 545 -23.34 14.35 8.74
CA ARG A 545 -24.78 14.07 8.60
C ARG A 545 -25.52 15.34 8.18
N ALA A 546 -26.18 15.29 7.04
CA ALA A 546 -27.11 16.31 6.56
C ALA A 546 -28.51 15.70 6.36
N MET A 547 -29.55 16.54 6.35
CA MET A 547 -30.92 16.12 6.07
C MET A 547 -31.29 16.52 4.64
N ALA A 548 -31.92 15.60 3.91
CA ALA A 548 -32.45 15.81 2.57
C ALA A 548 -33.72 14.97 2.40
N VAL A 549 -34.62 15.39 1.52
CA VAL A 549 -35.89 14.70 1.23
C VAL A 549 -36.01 14.52 -0.28
N LEU A 550 -36.17 13.27 -0.73
CA LEU A 550 -36.27 12.93 -2.17
C LEU A 550 -37.64 13.27 -2.76
N GLU A 551 -38.69 12.97 -2.01
CA GLU A 551 -40.08 13.29 -2.36
C GLU A 551 -40.58 14.34 -1.36
N PRO A 552 -40.21 15.63 -1.53
CA PRO A 552 -40.54 16.67 -0.58
C PRO A 552 -42.05 16.94 -0.57
N LEU A 553 -42.64 16.89 0.62
CA LEU A 553 -44.00 17.35 0.87
C LEU A 553 -43.93 18.66 1.66
N LYS A 554 -44.63 19.69 1.19
CA LYS A 554 -44.63 20.99 1.87
C LYS A 554 -45.39 20.88 3.20
N VAL A 555 -44.79 21.36 4.28
CA VAL A 555 -45.39 21.39 5.61
C VAL A 555 -45.36 22.82 6.14
N THR A 556 -46.52 23.35 6.49
CA THR A 556 -46.69 24.71 7.03
C THR A 556 -47.06 24.62 8.51
N ILE A 557 -46.23 25.21 9.37
CA ILE A 557 -46.48 25.25 10.82
C ILE A 557 -47.31 26.47 11.15
N THR A 558 -48.54 26.27 11.62
CA THR A 558 -49.51 27.36 11.83
C THR A 558 -49.28 28.16 13.12
N ASN A 559 -48.62 27.57 14.11
CA ASN A 559 -48.39 28.15 15.44
C ASN A 559 -46.90 28.35 15.77
N PHE A 560 -46.03 28.47 14.75
CA PHE A 560 -44.60 28.68 14.98
C PHE A 560 -44.38 30.08 15.61
N PRO A 561 -43.60 30.19 16.70
CA PRO A 561 -43.40 31.46 17.38
C PRO A 561 -42.54 32.41 16.53
N ALA A 562 -43.19 33.27 15.73
CA ALA A 562 -42.59 34.51 15.23
C ALA A 562 -42.56 35.57 16.36
N PRO A 563 -41.65 36.57 16.33
CA PRO A 563 -41.68 37.66 17.31
C PRO A 563 -43.07 38.33 17.30
N GLU A 564 -43.68 38.35 18.49
CA GLU A 564 -45.04 38.78 18.85
C GLU A 564 -45.95 39.35 17.74
N VAL A 565 -46.98 38.58 17.36
CA VAL A 565 -48.32 39.16 17.19
C VAL A 565 -49.33 38.25 17.89
N ARG A 566 -49.80 38.73 19.03
CA ARG A 566 -50.84 38.13 19.87
C ARG A 566 -52.13 37.98 19.05
N ARG A 567 -52.47 36.77 18.61
CA ARG A 567 -53.82 36.41 18.15
C ARG A 567 -54.41 35.32 19.05
N ARG A 568 -55.65 35.58 19.48
CA ARG A 568 -56.44 34.79 20.43
C ARG A 568 -56.69 33.36 19.92
N PRO A 569 -56.90 32.37 20.81
CA PRO A 569 -57.12 30.99 20.40
C PRO A 569 -58.51 30.84 19.77
N THR A 570 -58.56 30.36 18.53
CA THR A 570 -59.76 29.73 17.98
C THR A 570 -59.61 28.23 18.16
N SER A 571 -60.51 27.63 18.93
CA SER A 571 -60.65 26.18 19.13
C SER A 571 -60.94 25.50 17.79
N GLY A 572 -59.88 25.07 17.11
CA GLY A 572 -59.96 24.13 16.00
C GLY A 572 -59.90 22.70 16.55
N ARG A 573 -60.88 21.87 16.20
CA ARG A 573 -60.84 20.44 16.49
C ARG A 573 -59.64 19.83 15.78
N CYS A 574 -58.77 19.19 16.56
CA CYS A 574 -57.69 18.34 16.04
C CYS A 574 -58.36 17.22 15.23
N TRP A 575 -57.94 17.01 14.00
CA TRP A 575 -58.35 15.83 13.24
C TRP A 575 -57.81 14.59 13.96
N GLU A 576 -58.70 13.80 14.57
CA GLU A 576 -58.36 12.49 15.12
C GLU A 576 -58.04 11.54 13.97
N GLY A 577 -56.79 11.08 13.91
CA GLY A 577 -56.44 10.01 12.98
C GLY A 577 -54.96 9.66 12.92
N GLU A 578 -54.06 10.64 13.03
CA GLU A 578 -52.63 10.39 12.85
C GLU A 578 -51.78 10.78 14.08
N PRO A 579 -50.85 9.91 14.50
CA PRO A 579 -50.05 10.15 15.69
C PRO A 579 -49.02 11.29 15.47
N PRO A 580 -48.72 12.09 16.51
CA PRO A 580 -47.73 13.15 16.42
C PRO A 580 -46.32 12.60 16.14
N VAL A 581 -45.55 13.35 15.35
CA VAL A 581 -44.17 13.00 14.95
C VAL A 581 -43.19 14.08 15.40
N GLY A 582 -42.01 13.67 15.85
CA GLY A 582 -40.95 14.58 16.28
C GLY A 582 -40.11 15.05 15.10
N LEU A 583 -39.69 16.32 15.11
CA LEU A 583 -38.71 16.84 14.16
C LEU A 583 -37.29 16.64 14.72
N ARG A 584 -36.48 15.85 14.02
CA ARG A 584 -35.13 15.50 14.46
C ARG A 584 -34.27 16.76 14.61
N HIS A 585 -33.54 16.87 15.73
CA HIS A 585 -32.67 18.02 16.07
C HIS A 585 -33.35 19.40 16.19
N ALA A 586 -34.68 19.49 16.02
CA ALA A 586 -35.40 20.77 16.12
C ALA A 586 -35.96 21.04 17.52
N GLY A 587 -36.19 20.00 18.34
CA GLY A 587 -36.83 20.14 19.66
C GLY A 587 -38.33 20.42 19.60
N TYR A 588 -38.99 20.06 18.47
CA TYR A 588 -40.42 20.21 18.27
C TYR A 588 -41.09 18.89 17.90
N VAL A 589 -42.34 18.72 18.33
CA VAL A 589 -43.25 17.66 17.92
C VAL A 589 -44.37 18.31 17.12
N ILE A 590 -44.67 17.77 15.94
CA ILE A 590 -45.71 18.27 15.05
C ILE A 590 -46.92 17.32 15.01
N ALA A 591 -48.11 17.90 14.97
CA ALA A 591 -49.38 17.20 14.81
C ALA A 591 -50.14 17.77 13.60
N VAL A 592 -50.64 16.89 12.75
CA VAL A 592 -51.38 17.27 11.54
C VAL A 592 -52.74 17.85 11.91
N GLN A 593 -53.03 19.05 11.43
CA GLN A 593 -54.34 19.70 11.59
C GLN A 593 -55.18 19.58 10.33
N ASN A 594 -54.55 19.73 9.17
CA ASN A 594 -55.24 19.78 7.89
C ASN A 594 -54.38 19.18 6.78
N VAL A 595 -55.03 18.53 5.81
CA VAL A 595 -54.40 17.86 4.67
C VAL A 595 -54.93 18.48 3.40
N ILE A 596 -54.10 19.26 2.72
CA ILE A 596 -54.45 19.93 1.47
C ILE A 596 -54.17 18.97 0.32
N LYS A 597 -55.22 18.62 -0.43
CA LYS A 597 -55.18 17.72 -1.58
C LYS A 597 -55.49 18.47 -2.87
N ASN A 598 -54.90 18.04 -3.98
CA ASN A 598 -55.25 18.56 -5.31
C ASN A 598 -56.56 17.95 -5.83
N ALA A 599 -57.00 18.39 -7.02
CA ALA A 599 -58.19 17.87 -7.69
C ALA A 599 -58.13 16.36 -8.03
N SER A 600 -56.93 15.76 -8.07
CA SER A 600 -56.73 14.32 -8.28
C SER A 600 -56.57 13.52 -6.98
N GLY A 601 -56.81 14.13 -5.82
CA GLY A 601 -56.71 13.47 -4.51
C GLY A 601 -55.28 13.27 -3.96
N ARG A 602 -54.24 13.75 -4.66
CA ARG A 602 -52.84 13.71 -4.20
C ARG A 602 -52.60 14.80 -3.15
N VAL A 603 -51.97 14.45 -2.04
CA VAL A 603 -51.60 15.40 -0.98
C VAL A 603 -50.52 16.35 -1.50
N MET A 604 -50.75 17.66 -1.37
CA MET A 604 -49.81 18.70 -1.80
C MET A 604 -49.15 19.43 -0.63
N GLU A 605 -49.90 19.67 0.44
CA GLU A 605 -49.43 20.43 1.59
C GLU A 605 -50.09 19.92 2.87
N LEU A 606 -49.32 19.93 3.97
CA LEU A 606 -49.82 19.64 5.32
C LEU A 606 -49.75 20.90 6.17
N GLU A 607 -50.84 21.21 6.86
CA GLU A 607 -50.83 22.22 7.91
C GLU A 607 -50.71 21.52 9.26
N VAL A 608 -49.70 21.90 10.03
CA VAL A 608 -49.36 21.25 11.29
C VAL A 608 -49.25 22.26 12.42
N THR A 609 -49.50 21.81 13.64
CA THR A 609 -49.17 22.55 14.87
C THR A 609 -47.91 21.95 15.49
N CYS A 610 -47.01 22.79 15.98
CA CYS A 610 -45.83 22.39 16.72
C CYS A 610 -46.00 22.60 18.23
N THR A 611 -45.44 21.69 19.02
CA THR A 611 -45.29 21.78 20.47
C THR A 611 -43.84 21.50 20.82
N LYS A 612 -43.27 22.23 21.79
CA LYS A 612 -41.90 21.94 22.26
C LYS A 612 -41.81 20.52 22.80
N SER A 613 -40.74 19.80 22.47
CA SER A 613 -40.56 18.40 22.87
C SER A 613 -40.61 18.15 24.39
N GLU A 614 -40.28 19.16 25.20
CA GLU A 614 -40.35 19.09 26.67
C GLU A 614 -41.80 19.09 27.21
N ALA A 615 -42.73 19.68 26.46
CA ALA A 615 -44.12 19.87 26.85
C ALA A 615 -45.08 18.95 26.07
N ALA A 616 -44.57 18.17 25.12
CA ALA A 616 -45.35 17.29 24.27
C ALA A 616 -45.33 15.85 24.77
N GLU A 617 -46.41 15.10 24.50
CA GLU A 617 -46.38 13.64 24.64
C GLU A 617 -45.28 13.04 23.75
N LYS A 618 -44.66 11.95 24.22
CA LYS A 618 -43.54 11.31 23.54
C LYS A 618 -43.98 10.88 22.12
N PRO A 619 -43.38 11.43 21.05
CA PRO A 619 -43.78 11.09 19.69
C PRO A 619 -43.40 9.65 19.35
N LYS A 620 -44.13 9.04 18.40
CA LYS A 620 -43.85 7.66 17.96
C LYS A 620 -42.50 7.53 17.26
N ALA A 621 -42.06 8.56 16.54
CA ALA A 621 -40.79 8.60 15.83
C ALA A 621 -40.31 10.04 15.63
N PHE A 622 -39.00 10.19 15.39
CA PHE A 622 -38.41 11.44 14.93
C PHE A 622 -38.07 11.34 13.43
N ILE A 623 -38.55 12.28 12.63
CA ILE A 623 -38.33 12.33 11.18
C ILE A 623 -37.35 13.44 10.80
N HIS A 624 -36.72 13.27 9.64
CA HIS A 624 -35.87 14.29 9.03
C HIS A 624 -36.73 15.36 8.34
N TRP A 625 -36.19 16.57 8.24
CA TRP A 625 -36.87 17.72 7.65
C TRP A 625 -35.82 18.68 7.09
N VAL A 626 -36.25 19.60 6.22
CA VAL A 626 -35.39 20.66 5.70
C VAL A 626 -36.22 21.95 5.65
N SER A 627 -35.72 23.01 6.28
CA SER A 627 -36.25 24.37 6.09
C SER A 627 -35.37 25.08 5.08
N GLU A 628 -35.99 25.86 4.19
CA GLU A 628 -35.29 26.59 3.12
C GLU A 628 -34.32 25.68 2.34
N PRO A 629 -34.83 24.59 1.72
CA PRO A 629 -33.98 23.59 1.08
C PRO A 629 -33.27 24.13 -0.16
N LEU A 630 -32.04 23.68 -0.37
CA LEU A 630 -31.37 23.77 -1.67
C LEU A 630 -31.86 22.63 -2.57
N THR A 631 -32.21 22.95 -3.82
CA THR A 631 -32.57 21.93 -4.82
C THR A 631 -31.31 21.26 -5.37
N CYS A 632 -31.27 19.93 -5.32
CA CYS A 632 -30.14 19.13 -5.84
C CYS A 632 -30.63 17.89 -6.59
N GLU A 633 -29.81 17.40 -7.54
CA GLU A 633 -30.05 16.13 -8.25
C GLU A 633 -29.54 14.97 -7.38
N VAL A 634 -30.39 13.95 -7.16
CA VAL A 634 -29.98 12.70 -6.50
C VAL A 634 -30.17 11.54 -7.47
N ARG A 635 -29.11 10.75 -7.67
CA ARG A 635 -29.12 9.56 -8.54
C ARG A 635 -29.17 8.30 -7.69
N LEU A 636 -30.25 7.53 -7.81
CA LEU A 636 -30.41 6.22 -7.17
C LEU A 636 -29.94 5.13 -8.13
N TYR A 637 -29.10 4.23 -7.63
CA TYR A 637 -28.51 3.15 -8.42
C TYR A 637 -28.92 1.79 -7.87
N GLU A 638 -29.42 0.92 -8.75
CA GLU A 638 -29.68 -0.49 -8.46
C GLU A 638 -28.54 -1.37 -9.01
N ARG A 639 -28.54 -2.65 -8.62
CA ARG A 639 -27.58 -3.63 -9.16
C ARG A 639 -27.79 -3.77 -10.67
N LEU A 640 -26.68 -3.78 -11.42
CA LEU A 640 -26.68 -3.86 -12.89
C LEU A 640 -27.14 -5.23 -13.41
#